data_AF-A0A315YYD9-F1
#
_entry.id   AF-A0A315YYD9-F1
#
_cell.length_a   1.000
_cell.length_b   1.000
_cell.length_c   1.000
_cell.angle_alpha   90.00
_cell.angle_beta   90.00
_cell.angle_gamma   90.00
#
_symmetry.space_group_name_H-M   'P 1'
#
loop_
_entity.id
_entity.type
_entity.pdbx_description
1 polymer ?
#
loop_
_entity_poly.entity_id
_entity_poly.type
_entity_poly.pdbx_seq_one_letter_code
_entity_poly.pdbx_strand_id
1 'polypeptide(L)'
;MKKITIILLYQIVLLFNVFAQEGDAKFKNIGLEDGLSQSTVFAILQDSHGFMWFGTEDGLNRYDGYEFKVYKSDPLDKNSLANSYIYSLLEDKNGNIWVGTRIGVTKFDPQKEIFTRFIHNPNETNSIIDGRVLAILEAQDGKLWFTMNNGVSVYDPVKNTFKNYYDQKDLPSRYVNSILQTKNGTIWLGTDEGGLCKFLPESESFLTFTPDPSDKYAISDADAFALYEDSQGFLWVGTYGGGLNKFDPETEKFKHFRFDENNPHSLSSDIVFDIKEDKSGSLWVATRGGGISVLKKGEKDFTVFKNIPTSNSSLSHDEVWAIHIDEANLIWLGTGEGISIYDPKQYKFEHIRPNEADPNGLPHSFIWDVLEDSEGTLWVATNNGFTKYDREKNTFKVYKHNSEDPKSISSNRVKAIIEQNKRYLWLATNGGGICRMDKKTEEFLTFTTDKNNPSSLASNQVWDLFKEGEDILWVSSNVGLNKFNMKTFENIVYSPNASKPEYQLKSYGAEVTFIDSDGIMWIGSENGLNRYDPQSKTYKIYKHDDDDPNSLSEDYINFIYEDKKKRLWIGTGGGLNLFEPKTESFKTYTEEDGLPNNVIYNAIEDKAGNLWLTTNLGLSKFNPDEMTFRNYTASDGLQSNEFNRNAYEVLSSGEFIVGGVNGFNIFHPDSIKDSDYVPQIKITQFDVLYNSIGAKDKINGNIILDKSINYTSEVDLNYAENVVSFEFSSLHFAQSNKNKYKYKLEGFNDNWVEATANQRRVTYTNLDPKEYTFKVLATNSDGVWVKEPLAINLTVHPPFWMTWWFRITIIMVFLGSVYSWYSYRMNKELRQKRELEIKVAQRTEKILIQSKELEQQAEELAVQRDYLSEKNELITQSIRYAETIQQAFLPSKDNLAELFANYFLFFKGKDLVSGDFYWAYKTTDFTFIVVADCTGHGVPGAFMSMIGTSLLNKIVKEKGIYDPAQILEELKLQVTQSLRQEKGENSDGMDVSICRIESMGDGNIQVNFAGAKSTLLYFANDEMHRLKGDNIRIGGIWRNKDDKSFSNKKFFLQPNDTLFLLSDGLADQNNSDSKKFGSQKVEELLISFAKNSDFSLCEKLLENELDSFRQTAPQRDDITVFGMKV
;
A
#
# COMPACT_ATOMS: atom_id res chain seq x y z
N MET A 1 -7.33 66.57 21.84
CA MET A 1 -6.80 65.54 22.76
C MET A 1 -7.43 64.16 22.58
N LYS A 2 -8.74 64.01 22.36
CA LYS A 2 -9.38 62.69 22.18
C LYS A 2 -9.12 61.95 20.84
N LYS A 3 -8.54 62.62 19.82
CA LYS A 3 -8.19 61.99 18.53
C LYS A 3 -6.79 61.36 18.49
N ILE A 4 -5.95 61.57 19.51
CA ILE A 4 -4.55 61.10 19.50
C ILE A 4 -4.35 59.89 20.41
N THR A 5 -5.07 59.81 21.54
CA THR A 5 -4.93 58.69 22.49
C THR A 5 -5.64 57.41 22.05
N ILE A 6 -6.71 57.50 21.24
CA ILE A 6 -7.46 56.34 20.73
C ILE A 6 -6.77 55.73 19.49
N ILE A 7 -6.06 56.53 18.70
CA ILE A 7 -5.28 56.03 17.55
C ILE A 7 -3.95 55.45 18.02
N LEU A 8 -3.32 55.99 19.08
CA LEU A 8 -2.12 55.40 19.67
C LEU A 8 -2.38 54.07 20.38
N LEU A 9 -3.49 53.91 21.12
CA LEU A 9 -3.75 52.65 21.85
C LEU A 9 -4.25 51.52 20.94
N TYR A 10 -4.96 51.81 19.85
CA TYR A 10 -5.39 50.77 18.91
C TYR A 10 -4.26 50.35 17.96
N GLN A 11 -3.26 51.20 17.71
CA GLN A 11 -2.05 50.83 16.99
C GLN A 11 -0.99 50.11 17.85
N ILE A 12 -1.10 50.16 19.18
CA ILE A 12 -0.27 49.35 20.09
C ILE A 12 -0.79 47.90 20.19
N VAL A 13 -2.03 47.65 19.78
CA VAL A 13 -2.64 46.30 19.70
C VAL A 13 -2.59 45.73 18.27
N LEU A 14 -2.07 46.49 17.30
CA LEU A 14 -1.59 45.91 16.06
C LEU A 14 -0.29 45.14 16.35
N LEU A 15 -0.44 43.82 16.40
CA LEU A 15 0.45 42.90 15.69
C LEU A 15 1.82 42.61 16.32
N PHE A 16 1.96 42.67 17.65
CA PHE A 16 2.96 41.84 18.33
C PHE A 16 2.43 40.42 18.56
N ASN A 17 2.04 39.75 17.49
CA ASN A 17 2.30 38.32 17.40
C ASN A 17 3.53 38.23 16.50
N VAL A 18 4.70 38.15 17.13
CA VAL A 18 5.82 37.46 16.51
C VAL A 18 5.30 36.04 16.33
N PHE A 19 4.73 35.75 15.17
CA PHE A 19 4.59 34.38 14.74
C PHE A 19 6.04 33.90 14.62
N ALA A 20 6.52 33.23 15.67
CA ALA A 20 7.63 32.31 15.52
C ALA A 20 7.33 31.47 14.28
N GLN A 21 8.35 31.26 13.44
CA GLN A 21 8.26 30.40 12.26
C GLN A 21 7.37 29.20 12.58
N GLU A 22 6.35 28.96 11.75
CA GLU A 22 5.57 27.72 11.81
C GLU A 22 6.57 26.58 11.95
N GLY A 23 6.54 25.94 13.12
CA GLY A 23 7.53 24.94 13.50
C GLY A 23 7.61 23.90 12.40
N ASP A 24 8.85 23.56 12.01
CA ASP A 24 9.11 22.57 10.97
C ASP A 24 8.10 21.42 11.04
N ALA A 25 7.57 21.07 9.86
CA ALA A 25 7.09 19.72 9.61
C ALA A 25 8.06 18.75 10.26
N LYS A 26 7.65 18.07 11.34
CA LYS A 26 8.53 17.26 12.19
C LYS A 26 7.95 15.90 12.56
N PHE A 27 6.63 15.75 12.44
CA PHE A 27 5.93 14.56 12.85
C PHE A 27 5.30 13.85 11.66
N LYS A 28 5.43 12.52 11.64
CA LYS A 28 4.57 11.63 10.85
C LYS A 28 3.41 11.22 11.73
N ASN A 29 2.18 11.51 11.31
CA ASN A 29 0.98 11.16 12.05
C ASN A 29 0.34 9.88 11.51
N ILE A 30 -0.12 9.01 12.41
CA ILE A 30 -0.83 7.75 12.10
C ILE A 30 -2.12 7.73 12.92
N GLY A 31 -3.25 7.41 12.29
CA GLY A 31 -4.57 7.48 12.92
C GLY A 31 -5.54 6.38 12.50
N LEU A 32 -6.84 6.67 12.61
CA LEU A 32 -7.93 5.73 12.31
C LEU A 32 -7.89 5.26 10.85
N GLU A 33 -7.57 6.16 9.92
CA GLU A 33 -7.49 5.87 8.48
C GLU A 33 -6.38 4.86 8.14
N ASP A 34 -5.37 4.75 9.00
CA ASP A 34 -4.26 3.80 8.86
C ASP A 34 -4.57 2.44 9.52
N GLY A 35 -5.72 2.30 10.20
CA GLY A 35 -6.16 1.07 10.85
C GLY A 35 -6.05 1.05 12.39
N LEU A 36 -5.68 2.17 13.02
CA LEU A 36 -5.71 2.29 14.49
C LEU A 36 -7.15 2.12 15.01
N SER A 37 -7.34 1.35 16.09
CA SER A 37 -8.70 1.01 16.54
C SER A 37 -9.50 2.17 17.13
N GLN A 38 -8.83 3.15 17.75
CA GLN A 38 -9.43 4.33 18.36
C GLN A 38 -8.38 5.44 18.47
N SER A 39 -8.81 6.71 18.44
CA SER A 39 -7.92 7.87 18.30
C SER A 39 -7.05 8.14 19.53
N THR A 40 -7.55 7.96 20.73
CA THR A 40 -6.82 8.24 21.98
C THR A 40 -5.85 7.11 22.30
N VAL A 41 -4.56 7.41 22.39
CA VAL A 41 -3.52 6.42 22.70
C VAL A 41 -2.90 6.69 24.07
N PHE A 42 -3.20 5.85 25.06
CA PHE A 42 -2.73 6.02 26.45
C PHE A 42 -1.40 5.36 26.77
N ALA A 43 -1.04 4.30 26.03
CA ALA A 43 0.14 3.50 26.33
C ALA A 43 0.82 3.07 25.05
N ILE A 44 2.16 3.11 25.07
CA ILE A 44 3.00 2.71 23.95
C ILE A 44 4.11 1.81 24.48
N LEU A 45 4.35 0.70 23.77
CA LEU A 45 5.39 -0.27 24.07
C LEU A 45 6.01 -0.77 22.76
N GLN A 46 7.32 -0.85 22.67
CA GLN A 46 7.99 -1.71 21.69
C GLN A 46 8.30 -3.05 22.35
N ASP A 47 7.92 -4.17 21.73
CA ASP A 47 8.31 -5.48 22.22
C ASP A 47 9.74 -5.86 21.83
N SER A 48 10.31 -6.86 22.49
CA SER A 48 11.65 -7.41 22.23
C SER A 48 11.84 -7.98 20.81
N HIS A 49 10.76 -8.11 20.04
CA HIS A 49 10.74 -8.57 18.66
C HIS A 49 10.62 -7.42 17.65
N GLY A 50 10.58 -6.17 18.13
CA GLY A 50 10.59 -4.94 17.36
C GLY A 50 9.21 -4.39 17.02
N PHE A 51 8.10 -5.06 17.35
CA PHE A 51 6.76 -4.55 17.05
C PHE A 51 6.38 -3.42 18.00
N MET A 52 5.64 -2.45 17.48
CA MET A 52 5.04 -1.40 18.30
C MET A 52 3.64 -1.82 18.76
N TRP A 53 3.32 -1.52 20.00
CA TRP A 53 2.06 -1.82 20.65
C TRP A 53 1.44 -0.56 21.23
N PHE A 54 0.14 -0.38 21.01
CA PHE A 54 -0.62 0.79 21.43
C PHE A 54 -1.89 0.39 22.18
N GLY A 55 -2.06 0.92 23.38
CA GLY A 55 -3.27 0.81 24.17
C GLY A 55 -4.20 2.01 23.93
N THR A 56 -5.43 1.74 23.50
CA THR A 56 -6.43 2.79 23.20
C THR A 56 -7.69 2.63 24.04
N GLU A 57 -8.69 3.49 23.85
CA GLU A 57 -10.01 3.33 24.48
C GLU A 57 -10.78 2.08 24.01
N ASP A 58 -10.45 1.58 22.82
CA ASP A 58 -11.15 0.44 22.20
C ASP A 58 -10.20 -0.53 21.48
N GLY A 59 -9.21 -1.02 22.21
CA GLY A 59 -8.43 -2.20 21.83
C GLY A 59 -6.92 -2.06 22.03
N LEU A 60 -6.27 -3.23 21.97
CA LEU A 60 -4.82 -3.35 21.90
C LEU A 60 -4.43 -3.42 20.42
N ASN A 61 -3.51 -2.57 19.99
CA ASN A 61 -3.09 -2.47 18.61
C ASN A 61 -1.63 -2.86 18.49
N ARG A 62 -1.30 -3.84 17.64
CA ARG A 62 0.08 -4.17 17.25
C ARG A 62 0.36 -3.63 15.86
N TYR A 63 1.44 -2.89 15.68
CA TYR A 63 1.84 -2.27 14.42
C TYR A 63 3.17 -2.81 13.93
N ASP A 64 3.23 -3.14 12.64
CA ASP A 64 4.42 -3.69 11.98
C ASP A 64 5.15 -2.70 11.05
N GLY A 65 4.68 -1.45 11.00
CA GLY A 65 5.20 -0.41 10.11
C GLY A 65 4.34 -0.14 8.88
N TYR A 66 3.31 -0.96 8.68
CA TYR A 66 2.37 -0.83 7.58
C TYR A 66 0.92 -1.03 8.04
N GLU A 67 0.65 -2.07 8.83
CA GLU A 67 -0.71 -2.47 9.22
C GLU A 67 -0.85 -2.67 10.73
N PHE A 68 -2.08 -2.49 11.22
CA PHE A 68 -2.45 -2.77 12.60
C PHE A 68 -3.17 -4.11 12.74
N LYS A 69 -2.70 -4.95 13.68
CA LYS A 69 -3.47 -6.09 14.21
C LYS A 69 -4.14 -5.66 15.52
N VAL A 70 -5.47 -5.62 15.53
CA VAL A 70 -6.28 -5.16 16.66
C VAL A 70 -6.82 -6.33 17.47
N TYR A 71 -6.62 -6.30 18.79
CA TYR A 71 -7.21 -7.24 19.74
C TYR A 71 -8.25 -6.50 20.59
N LYS A 72 -9.44 -7.09 20.74
CA LYS A 72 -10.55 -6.54 21.52
C LYS A 72 -11.03 -7.53 22.58
N SER A 73 -11.83 -7.04 23.52
CA SER A 73 -12.50 -7.91 24.50
C SER A 73 -13.73 -8.58 23.88
N ASP A 74 -13.80 -9.90 24.00
CA ASP A 74 -14.98 -10.70 23.71
C ASP A 74 -15.53 -11.30 25.03
N PRO A 75 -16.78 -10.99 25.42
CA PRO A 75 -17.42 -11.58 26.59
C PRO A 75 -17.61 -13.09 26.52
N LEU A 76 -17.70 -13.67 25.32
CA LEU A 76 -17.92 -15.11 25.09
C LEU A 76 -16.60 -15.90 25.05
N ASP A 77 -15.50 -15.27 24.61
CA ASP A 77 -14.18 -15.88 24.60
C ASP A 77 -13.35 -15.46 25.82
N LYS A 78 -13.15 -16.39 26.75
CA LYS A 78 -12.32 -16.19 27.95
C LYS A 78 -10.84 -15.94 27.63
N ASN A 79 -10.40 -16.29 26.43
CA ASN A 79 -9.03 -16.11 25.96
C ASN A 79 -8.82 -14.81 25.18
N SER A 80 -9.74 -13.84 25.24
CA SER A 80 -9.54 -12.48 24.70
C SER A 80 -9.24 -11.45 25.81
N LEU A 81 -9.11 -10.16 25.48
CA LEU A 81 -8.81 -9.11 26.47
C LEU A 81 -9.86 -9.00 27.59
N ALA A 82 -9.44 -8.66 28.81
CA ALA A 82 -10.37 -8.39 29.91
C ALA A 82 -11.32 -7.21 29.59
N ASN A 83 -10.80 -6.13 29.04
CA ASN A 83 -11.58 -4.99 28.55
C ASN A 83 -10.81 -4.29 27.42
N SER A 84 -11.52 -3.65 26.50
CA SER A 84 -10.90 -2.94 25.36
C SER A 84 -10.29 -1.59 25.74
N TYR A 85 -10.63 -1.01 26.89
CA TYR A 85 -10.07 0.26 27.36
C TYR A 85 -8.76 0.00 28.10
N ILE A 86 -7.64 0.40 27.48
CA ILE A 86 -6.28 0.05 27.92
C ILE A 86 -5.57 1.30 28.43
N TYR A 87 -5.01 1.22 29.63
CA TYR A 87 -4.29 2.32 30.29
C TYR A 87 -2.77 2.14 30.30
N SER A 88 -2.28 0.89 30.35
CA SER A 88 -0.85 0.61 30.50
C SER A 88 -0.45 -0.70 29.84
N LEU A 89 0.81 -0.76 29.42
CA LEU A 89 1.44 -1.90 28.76
C LEU A 89 2.82 -2.16 29.36
N LEU A 90 3.19 -3.44 29.49
CA LEU A 90 4.52 -3.86 29.90
C LEU A 90 4.87 -5.21 29.26
N GLU A 91 6.06 -5.36 28.70
CA GLU A 91 6.61 -6.69 28.38
C GLU A 91 7.40 -7.23 29.59
N ASP A 92 7.09 -8.45 30.03
CA ASP A 92 7.87 -9.13 31.07
C ASP A 92 9.14 -9.79 30.52
N LYS A 93 10.09 -10.16 31.39
CA LYS A 93 11.35 -10.83 31.00
C LYS A 93 11.16 -12.16 30.25
N ASN A 94 9.96 -12.75 30.26
CA ASN A 94 9.66 -13.95 29.50
C ASN A 94 9.02 -13.65 28.13
N GLY A 95 8.90 -12.36 27.75
CA GLY A 95 8.30 -11.91 26.51
C GLY A 95 6.77 -11.90 26.51
N ASN A 96 6.10 -11.98 27.67
CA ASN A 96 4.65 -11.82 27.72
C ASN A 96 4.30 -10.34 27.86
N ILE A 97 3.21 -9.93 27.22
CA ILE A 97 2.71 -8.56 27.30
C ILE A 97 1.60 -8.49 28.35
N TRP A 98 1.80 -7.69 29.38
CA TRP A 98 0.82 -7.37 30.40
C TRP A 98 0.08 -6.10 30.00
N VAL A 99 -1.25 -6.19 30.02
CA VAL A 99 -2.18 -5.17 29.55
C VAL A 99 -3.05 -4.74 30.72
N GLY A 100 -2.85 -3.50 31.19
CA GLY A 100 -3.66 -2.87 32.23
C GLY A 100 -4.92 -2.29 31.63
N THR A 101 -6.07 -2.77 32.07
CA THR A 101 -7.38 -2.38 31.51
C THR A 101 -8.26 -1.70 32.55
N ARG A 102 -9.46 -1.26 32.14
CA ARG A 102 -10.45 -0.68 33.05
C ARG A 102 -11.03 -1.64 34.09
N ILE A 103 -11.01 -2.95 33.84
CA ILE A 103 -11.64 -3.94 34.74
C ILE A 103 -10.68 -5.00 35.32
N GLY A 104 -9.43 -5.00 34.87
CA GLY A 104 -8.38 -5.85 35.42
C GLY A 104 -7.12 -5.85 34.58
N VAL A 105 -6.28 -6.86 34.79
CA VAL A 105 -5.03 -7.05 34.03
C VAL A 105 -5.17 -8.27 33.12
N THR A 106 -4.66 -8.16 31.90
CA THR A 106 -4.57 -9.31 30.99
C THR A 106 -3.12 -9.62 30.67
N LYS A 107 -2.71 -10.88 30.78
CA LYS A 107 -1.43 -11.39 30.29
C LYS A 107 -1.60 -11.98 28.89
N PHE A 108 -0.88 -11.48 27.91
CA PHE A 108 -0.85 -11.97 26.54
C PHE A 108 0.44 -12.74 26.27
N ASP A 109 0.32 -14.00 25.83
CA ASP A 109 1.43 -14.82 25.33
C ASP A 109 1.53 -14.64 23.81
N PRO A 110 2.50 -13.89 23.27
CA PRO A 110 2.59 -13.61 21.83
C PRO A 110 2.98 -14.85 21.00
N GLN A 111 3.55 -15.89 21.60
CA GLN A 111 3.88 -17.12 20.86
C GLN A 111 2.62 -17.94 20.59
N LYS A 112 1.71 -18.01 21.57
CA LYS A 112 0.47 -18.78 21.47
C LYS A 112 -0.73 -17.95 21.04
N GLU A 113 -0.61 -16.64 21.06
CA GLU A 113 -1.70 -15.65 20.91
C GLU A 113 -2.87 -15.90 21.88
N ILE A 114 -2.57 -16.25 23.13
CA ILE A 114 -3.57 -16.53 24.17
C ILE A 114 -3.55 -15.44 25.24
N PHE A 115 -4.74 -14.98 25.66
CA PHE A 115 -4.90 -14.06 26.77
C PHE A 115 -5.34 -14.76 28.06
N THR A 116 -4.72 -14.41 29.19
CA THR A 116 -5.11 -14.84 30.54
C THR A 116 -5.53 -13.63 31.36
N ARG A 117 -6.75 -13.63 31.88
CA ARG A 117 -7.36 -12.49 32.58
C ARG A 117 -7.22 -12.62 34.10
N PHE A 118 -6.87 -11.52 34.76
CA PHE A 118 -6.89 -11.34 36.21
C PHE A 118 -7.86 -10.20 36.53
N ILE A 119 -9.01 -10.53 37.14
CA ILE A 119 -10.11 -9.59 37.41
C ILE A 119 -10.33 -9.55 38.93
N HIS A 120 -10.75 -8.38 39.44
CA HIS A 120 -11.06 -8.19 40.86
C HIS A 120 -12.20 -9.11 41.30
N ASN A 121 -12.00 -9.83 42.41
CA ASN A 121 -13.05 -10.62 43.05
C ASN A 121 -13.13 -10.25 44.54
N PRO A 122 -14.18 -9.53 44.99
CA PRO A 122 -14.28 -9.07 46.37
C PRO A 122 -14.42 -10.21 47.39
N ASN A 123 -14.72 -11.44 46.94
CA ASN A 123 -14.86 -12.61 47.80
C ASN A 123 -13.56 -13.43 47.91
N GLU A 124 -12.51 -13.09 47.18
CA GLU A 124 -11.24 -13.83 47.15
C GLU A 124 -10.06 -12.92 47.50
N THR A 125 -9.33 -13.28 48.55
CA THR A 125 -8.12 -12.56 49.00
C THR A 125 -6.96 -12.69 48.02
N ASN A 126 -6.97 -13.70 47.15
CA ASN A 126 -5.95 -13.94 46.13
C ASN A 126 -6.36 -13.38 44.75
N SER A 127 -6.89 -12.16 44.73
CA SER A 127 -7.27 -11.45 43.50
C SER A 127 -6.70 -10.02 43.54
N ILE A 128 -6.70 -9.35 42.39
CA ILE A 128 -6.32 -7.94 42.31
C ILE A 128 -7.28 -7.09 43.16
N ILE A 129 -6.78 -5.99 43.72
CA ILE A 129 -7.58 -5.19 44.66
C ILE A 129 -8.68 -4.37 44.00
N ASP A 130 -8.50 -3.97 42.75
CA ASP A 130 -9.46 -3.17 41.98
C ASP A 130 -9.32 -3.47 40.48
N GLY A 131 -10.28 -3.05 39.67
CA GLY A 131 -10.31 -3.30 38.24
C GLY A 131 -9.49 -2.32 37.40
N ARG A 132 -9.40 -1.04 37.77
CA ARG A 132 -8.73 -0.03 36.93
C ARG A 132 -7.23 -0.03 37.17
N VAL A 133 -6.46 -0.56 36.22
CA VAL A 133 -4.99 -0.69 36.34
C VAL A 133 -4.29 0.41 35.55
N LEU A 134 -3.65 1.35 36.25
CA LEU A 134 -3.09 2.58 35.69
C LEU A 134 -1.65 2.41 35.22
N ALA A 135 -0.82 1.68 35.95
CA ALA A 135 0.56 1.38 35.57
C ALA A 135 0.98 -0.02 36.02
N ILE A 136 1.99 -0.56 35.34
CA ILE A 136 2.55 -1.90 35.56
C ILE A 136 4.06 -1.81 35.64
N LEU A 137 4.66 -2.49 36.61
CA LEU A 137 6.11 -2.61 36.76
C LEU A 137 6.48 -4.08 37.03
N GLU A 138 7.44 -4.62 36.28
CA GLU A 138 8.16 -5.83 36.70
C GLU A 138 9.37 -5.42 37.54
N ALA A 139 9.34 -5.72 38.84
CA ALA A 139 10.44 -5.41 39.73
C ALA A 139 11.64 -6.34 39.48
N GLN A 140 12.83 -5.92 39.92
CA GLN A 140 14.07 -6.70 39.81
C GLN A 140 13.97 -8.11 40.46
N ASP A 141 13.11 -8.28 41.48
CA ASP A 141 12.85 -9.57 42.13
C ASP A 141 11.90 -10.49 41.34
N GLY A 142 11.43 -10.05 40.18
CA GLY A 142 10.52 -10.79 39.28
C GLY A 142 9.04 -10.68 39.66
N LYS A 143 8.67 -9.92 40.70
CA LYS A 143 7.27 -9.66 41.01
C LYS A 143 6.71 -8.55 40.13
N LEU A 144 5.41 -8.65 39.83
CA LEU A 144 4.70 -7.64 39.05
C LEU A 144 3.88 -6.75 39.98
N TRP A 145 4.06 -5.46 39.86
CA TRP A 145 3.34 -4.44 40.62
C TRP A 145 2.32 -3.76 39.71
N PHE A 146 1.09 -3.67 40.19
CA PHE A 146 -0.03 -3.06 39.48
C PHE A 146 -0.57 -1.90 40.33
N THR A 147 -0.51 -0.67 39.80
CA THR A 147 -1.12 0.49 40.46
C THR A 147 -2.58 0.63 40.03
N MET A 148 -3.43 1.02 40.98
CA MET A 148 -4.88 1.04 40.79
C MET A 148 -5.51 2.22 41.54
N ASN A 149 -6.80 2.46 41.29
CA ASN A 149 -7.56 3.52 41.98
C ASN A 149 -7.67 3.33 43.50
N ASN A 150 -7.50 2.11 44.02
CA ASN A 150 -7.64 1.78 45.44
C ASN A 150 -6.37 1.15 46.06
N GLY A 151 -5.21 1.44 45.48
CA GLY A 151 -3.91 1.04 46.02
C GLY A 151 -3.06 0.27 45.01
N VAL A 152 -2.30 -0.71 45.52
CA VAL A 152 -1.32 -1.47 44.72
C VAL A 152 -1.50 -2.96 44.93
N SER A 153 -1.54 -3.73 43.85
CA SER A 153 -1.50 -5.20 43.90
C SER A 153 -0.14 -5.71 43.42
N VAL A 154 0.49 -6.61 44.18
CA VAL A 154 1.76 -7.24 43.84
C VAL A 154 1.54 -8.72 43.58
N TYR A 155 1.86 -9.15 42.36
CA TYR A 155 1.73 -10.53 41.90
C TYR A 155 3.08 -11.25 41.93
N ASP A 156 3.10 -12.39 42.61
CA ASP A 156 4.22 -13.33 42.61
C ASP A 156 3.94 -14.40 41.54
N PRO A 157 4.63 -14.38 40.37
CA PRO A 157 4.38 -15.33 39.30
C PRO A 157 4.82 -16.76 39.64
N VAL A 158 5.69 -16.95 40.64
CA VAL A 158 6.16 -18.28 41.07
C VAL A 158 5.12 -18.96 41.95
N LYS A 159 4.52 -18.19 42.87
CA LYS A 159 3.48 -18.71 43.78
C LYS A 159 2.07 -18.61 43.21
N ASN A 160 1.89 -17.82 42.14
CA ASN A 160 0.60 -17.44 41.59
C ASN A 160 -0.32 -16.79 42.65
N THR A 161 0.24 -15.86 43.43
CA THR A 161 -0.48 -15.18 44.52
C THR A 161 -0.39 -13.67 44.44
N PHE A 162 -1.43 -12.98 44.91
CA PHE A 162 -1.50 -11.53 45.06
C PHE A 162 -1.29 -11.09 46.51
N LYS A 163 -0.55 -9.99 46.68
CA LYS A 163 -0.45 -9.24 47.92
C LYS A 163 -0.89 -7.79 47.64
N ASN A 164 -1.89 -7.33 48.36
CA ASN A 164 -2.51 -6.02 48.11
C ASN A 164 -2.17 -5.04 49.23
N TYR A 165 -1.79 -3.82 48.85
CA TYR A 165 -1.53 -2.68 49.73
C TYR A 165 -2.64 -1.65 49.53
N TYR A 166 -3.35 -1.27 50.61
CA TYR A 166 -4.50 -0.38 50.54
C TYR A 166 -4.80 0.32 51.86
N ASP A 167 -5.58 1.40 51.76
CA ASP A 167 -6.02 2.25 52.87
C ASP A 167 -4.88 3.05 53.54
N GLN A 168 -5.23 4.08 54.33
CA GLN A 168 -4.29 4.97 55.06
C GLN A 168 -3.38 4.24 56.06
N LYS A 169 -3.58 2.93 56.25
CA LYS A 169 -2.77 2.09 57.12
C LYS A 169 -1.42 1.73 56.49
N ASP A 170 -1.42 1.48 55.19
CA ASP A 170 -0.24 1.03 54.44
C ASP A 170 0.18 2.04 53.36
N LEU A 171 -0.76 2.73 52.70
CA LEU A 171 -0.49 3.74 51.66
C LEU A 171 -1.11 5.10 52.02
N PRO A 172 -0.42 6.22 51.79
CA PRO A 172 -0.89 7.56 52.15
C PRO A 172 -2.09 8.05 51.33
N SER A 173 -2.29 7.48 50.13
CA SER A 173 -3.41 7.78 49.24
C SER A 173 -4.00 6.50 48.66
N ARG A 174 -5.27 6.59 48.27
CA ARG A 174 -5.99 5.50 47.59
C ARG A 174 -5.63 5.40 46.12
N TYR A 175 -5.39 6.52 45.44
CA TYR A 175 -5.13 6.56 44.01
C TYR A 175 -3.63 6.58 43.75
N VAL A 176 -3.15 5.60 42.99
CA VAL A 176 -1.74 5.48 42.61
C VAL A 176 -1.63 5.53 41.09
N ASN A 177 -1.12 6.64 40.55
CA ASN A 177 -1.11 6.91 39.12
C ASN A 177 0.05 6.22 38.41
N SER A 178 1.23 6.23 39.02
CA SER A 178 2.45 5.74 38.39
C SER A 178 3.35 5.01 39.37
N ILE A 179 4.23 4.18 38.80
CA ILE A 179 5.21 3.40 39.52
C ILE A 179 6.50 3.36 38.73
N LEU A 180 7.63 3.44 39.42
CA LEU A 180 8.96 3.35 38.84
C LEU A 180 9.89 2.61 39.81
N GLN A 181 10.74 1.72 39.30
CA GLN A 181 11.89 1.23 40.04
C GLN A 181 13.16 1.89 39.49
N THR A 182 13.87 2.63 40.34
CA THR A 182 15.14 3.26 39.96
C THR A 182 16.25 2.22 39.82
N LYS A 183 17.35 2.57 39.13
CA LYS A 183 18.51 1.69 38.90
C LYS A 183 19.08 1.07 40.18
N ASN A 184 19.01 1.79 41.30
CA ASN A 184 19.45 1.31 42.62
C ASN A 184 18.46 0.34 43.31
N GLY A 185 17.35 -0.03 42.66
CA GLY A 185 16.35 -0.97 43.17
C GLY A 185 15.22 -0.35 43.99
N THR A 186 15.24 0.97 44.25
CA THR A 186 14.18 1.66 45.00
C THR A 186 12.89 1.77 44.19
N ILE A 187 11.75 1.43 44.79
CA ILE A 187 10.43 1.59 44.16
C ILE A 187 9.81 2.92 44.61
N TRP A 188 9.35 3.69 43.64
CA TRP A 188 8.66 4.97 43.80
C TRP A 188 7.25 4.89 43.24
N LEU A 189 6.31 5.57 43.91
CA LEU A 189 4.92 5.68 43.50
C LEU A 189 4.53 7.15 43.39
N GLY A 190 3.82 7.49 42.32
CA GLY A 190 3.11 8.75 42.19
C GLY A 190 1.66 8.56 42.64
N THR A 191 1.19 9.42 43.54
CA THR A 191 -0.16 9.31 44.13
C THR A 191 -0.94 10.60 43.98
N ASP A 192 -2.28 10.52 44.01
CA ASP A 192 -3.14 11.71 44.16
C ASP A 192 -3.16 12.12 45.64
N GLU A 193 -3.09 13.41 45.94
CA GLU A 193 -3.12 14.00 47.30
C GLU A 193 -1.99 13.56 48.27
N GLY A 194 -1.28 12.46 47.98
CA GLY A 194 -0.20 11.89 48.81
C GLY A 194 1.21 12.25 48.34
N GLY A 195 1.34 12.92 47.19
CA GLY A 195 2.60 13.32 46.59
C GLY A 195 3.41 12.15 46.05
N LEU A 196 4.74 12.29 46.12
CA LEU A 196 5.69 11.24 45.74
C LEU A 196 5.93 10.30 46.93
N CYS A 197 5.85 9.00 46.71
CA CYS A 197 6.04 7.99 47.76
C CYS A 197 7.20 7.05 47.45
N LYS A 198 8.04 6.75 48.45
CA LYS A 198 9.15 5.79 48.38
C LYS A 198 8.80 4.53 49.17
N PHE A 199 8.86 3.36 48.53
CA PHE A 199 8.63 2.09 49.21
C PHE A 199 9.84 1.69 50.06
N LEU A 200 9.59 1.26 51.30
CA LEU A 200 10.58 0.79 52.27
C LEU A 200 10.40 -0.73 52.48
N PRO A 201 11.23 -1.58 51.85
CA PRO A 201 11.04 -3.03 51.88
C PRO A 201 11.13 -3.67 53.27
N GLU A 202 11.96 -3.10 54.17
CA GLU A 202 12.19 -3.67 55.51
C GLU A 202 10.97 -3.55 56.44
N SER A 203 10.28 -2.41 56.36
CA SER A 203 9.08 -2.12 57.15
C SER A 203 7.78 -2.38 56.38
N GLU A 204 7.88 -2.69 55.09
CA GLU A 204 6.75 -2.76 54.14
C GLU A 204 5.86 -1.51 54.16
N SER A 205 6.46 -0.33 54.36
CA SER A 205 5.76 0.96 54.47
C SER A 205 6.21 1.95 53.39
N PHE A 206 5.59 3.14 53.34
CA PHE A 206 5.90 4.17 52.35
C PHE A 206 6.29 5.49 53.01
N LEU A 207 7.39 6.09 52.56
CA LEU A 207 7.83 7.44 52.94
C LEU A 207 7.29 8.44 51.92
N THR A 208 6.66 9.53 52.39
CA THR A 208 5.95 10.49 51.52
C THR A 208 6.64 11.84 51.44
N PHE A 209 6.62 12.42 50.25
CA PHE A 209 7.08 13.77 49.95
C PHE A 209 5.86 14.58 49.47
N THR A 210 5.40 15.50 50.30
CA THR A 210 4.20 16.33 50.05
C THR A 210 4.58 17.82 49.89
N PRO A 211 3.75 18.64 49.24
CA PRO A 211 4.02 20.07 49.11
C PRO A 211 4.08 20.78 50.45
N ASP A 212 5.01 21.73 50.56
CA ASP A 212 5.10 22.67 51.67
C ASP A 212 5.26 24.08 51.11
N PRO A 213 4.26 24.97 51.23
CA PRO A 213 4.35 26.35 50.76
C PRO A 213 5.49 27.16 51.40
N SER A 214 6.02 26.72 52.55
CA SER A 214 7.13 27.35 53.25
C SER A 214 8.51 26.83 52.79
N ASP A 215 8.58 25.68 52.13
CA ASP A 215 9.80 25.10 51.59
C ASP A 215 9.79 25.08 50.05
N LYS A 216 10.56 26.00 49.45
CA LYS A 216 10.74 26.06 48.00
C LYS A 216 11.41 24.82 47.39
N TYR A 217 11.97 23.93 48.21
CA TYR A 217 12.56 22.67 47.78
C TYR A 217 11.64 21.46 47.98
N ALA A 218 10.41 21.63 48.49
CA ALA A 218 9.41 20.57 48.52
C ALA A 218 8.85 20.31 47.11
N ILE A 219 8.14 19.20 46.91
CA ILE A 219 7.42 18.93 45.65
C ILE A 219 6.37 20.02 45.41
N SER A 220 6.18 20.44 44.16
CA SER A 220 5.31 21.57 43.83
C SER A 220 3.80 21.28 43.97
N ASP A 221 3.39 20.02 43.95
CA ASP A 221 1.99 19.57 44.01
C ASP A 221 1.89 18.16 44.61
N ALA A 222 0.75 17.87 45.23
CA ALA A 222 0.47 16.60 45.89
C ALA A 222 -0.04 15.53 44.90
N ASP A 223 -0.38 15.92 43.68
CA ASP A 223 -0.86 15.01 42.64
C ASP A 223 0.29 14.62 41.70
N ALA A 224 1.01 13.56 42.03
CA ALA A 224 2.12 13.03 41.23
C ALA A 224 1.61 12.02 40.19
N PHE A 225 1.75 12.36 38.91
CA PHE A 225 1.20 11.60 37.78
C PHE A 225 2.24 10.79 37.03
N ALA A 226 3.41 11.38 36.75
CA ALA A 226 4.45 10.76 35.93
C ALA A 226 5.77 10.66 36.70
N LEU A 227 6.50 9.56 36.52
CA LEU A 227 7.80 9.32 37.14
C LEU A 227 8.81 8.85 36.10
N TYR A 228 10.02 9.43 36.13
CA TYR A 228 11.10 9.00 35.25
C TYR A 228 12.48 9.23 35.88
N GLU A 229 13.40 8.27 35.77
CA GLU A 229 14.78 8.43 36.20
C GLU A 229 15.67 8.74 35.00
N ASP A 230 16.40 9.87 35.03
CA ASP A 230 17.30 10.23 33.94
C ASP A 230 18.64 9.45 33.99
N SER A 231 19.44 9.64 32.95
CA SER A 231 20.77 9.04 32.78
C SER A 231 21.75 9.44 33.88
N GLN A 232 21.52 10.55 34.57
CA GLN A 232 22.33 11.08 35.67
C GLN A 232 21.83 10.61 37.05
N GLY A 233 20.71 9.90 37.12
CA GLY A 233 20.14 9.38 38.37
C GLY A 233 19.21 10.37 39.09
N PHE A 234 18.84 11.50 38.46
CA PHE A 234 17.79 12.36 39.00
C PHE A 234 16.42 11.77 38.70
N LEU A 235 15.51 11.92 39.65
CA LEU A 235 14.12 11.51 39.48
C LEU A 235 13.30 12.71 39.03
N TRP A 236 12.62 12.59 37.90
CA TRP A 236 11.70 13.57 37.37
C TRP A 236 10.27 13.18 37.75
N VAL A 237 9.51 14.14 38.25
CA VAL A 237 8.13 13.96 38.71
C VAL A 237 7.23 14.97 38.00
N GLY A 238 6.34 14.46 37.16
CA GLY A 238 5.26 15.21 36.53
C GLY A 238 4.03 15.23 37.44
N THR A 239 3.33 16.37 37.48
CA THR A 239 2.20 16.58 38.40
C THR A 239 0.96 17.11 37.67
N TYR A 240 -0.21 17.09 38.32
CA TYR A 240 -1.51 17.51 37.74
C TYR A 240 -1.83 19.01 37.87
N GLY A 241 -0.81 19.85 37.98
CA GLY A 241 -0.99 21.28 38.26
C GLY A 241 0.26 21.94 38.84
N GLY A 242 1.19 21.12 39.31
CA GLY A 242 2.49 21.49 39.84
C GLY A 242 3.58 21.76 38.79
N GLY A 243 3.34 21.43 37.52
CA GLY A 243 4.36 21.36 36.48
C GLY A 243 5.30 20.16 36.63
N LEU A 244 6.56 20.37 36.24
CA LEU A 244 7.61 19.35 36.26
C LEU A 244 8.57 19.60 37.42
N ASN A 245 8.89 18.55 38.16
CA ASN A 245 9.81 18.60 39.29
C ASN A 245 11.03 17.72 39.01
N LYS A 246 12.23 18.24 39.27
CA LYS A 246 13.48 17.46 39.30
C LYS A 246 13.88 17.21 40.75
N PHE A 247 13.85 15.96 41.18
CA PHE A 247 14.26 15.49 42.50
C PHE A 247 15.69 14.96 42.48
N ASP A 248 16.50 15.48 43.39
CA ASP A 248 17.84 14.99 43.66
C ASP A 248 17.80 13.99 44.84
N PRO A 249 18.04 12.69 44.59
CA PRO A 249 17.97 11.68 45.64
C PRO A 249 19.09 11.78 46.68
N GLU A 250 20.19 12.51 46.41
CA GLU A 250 21.26 12.70 47.40
C GLU A 250 20.94 13.84 48.37
N THR A 251 20.34 14.92 47.86
CA THR A 251 20.01 16.10 48.67
C THR A 251 18.56 16.15 49.16
N GLU A 252 17.71 15.27 48.63
CA GLU A 252 16.26 15.22 48.83
C GLU A 252 15.54 16.54 48.51
N LYS A 253 16.05 17.29 47.52
CA LYS A 253 15.50 18.59 47.11
C LYS A 253 14.86 18.54 45.74
N PHE A 254 13.78 19.28 45.58
CA PHE A 254 13.09 19.47 44.32
C PHE A 254 13.47 20.82 43.66
N LYS A 255 13.57 20.81 42.33
CA LYS A 255 13.64 21.99 41.47
C LYS A 255 12.43 21.99 40.54
N HIS A 256 11.70 23.10 40.46
CA HIS A 256 10.46 23.20 39.70
C HIS A 256 10.66 23.84 38.33
N PHE A 257 9.87 23.39 37.37
CA PHE A 257 9.69 23.98 36.05
C PHE A 257 8.18 24.15 35.83
N ARG A 258 7.75 25.37 35.55
CA ARG A 258 6.34 25.78 35.46
C ARG A 258 6.05 26.41 34.10
N PHE A 259 4.79 26.36 33.70
CA PHE A 259 4.28 27.14 32.58
C PHE A 259 4.23 28.63 32.90
N ASP A 260 4.71 29.44 31.98
CA ASP A 260 4.64 30.90 32.01
C ASP A 260 4.15 31.40 30.64
N GLU A 261 2.92 31.95 30.62
CA GLU A 261 2.28 32.47 29.41
C GLU A 261 3.10 33.57 28.71
N ASN A 262 3.95 34.28 29.45
CA ASN A 262 4.79 35.35 28.89
C ASN A 262 6.16 34.85 28.41
N ASN A 263 6.49 33.58 28.64
CA ASN A 263 7.75 32.98 28.24
C ASN A 263 7.52 31.73 27.37
N PRO A 264 7.66 31.84 26.04
CA PRO A 264 7.46 30.71 25.12
C PRO A 264 8.52 29.60 25.28
N HIS A 265 9.58 29.85 26.07
CA HIS A 265 10.64 28.90 26.41
C HIS A 265 10.43 28.21 27.76
N SER A 266 9.29 28.44 28.42
CA SER A 266 8.88 27.74 29.63
C SER A 266 8.21 26.39 29.32
N LEU A 267 7.86 25.63 30.35
CA LEU A 267 7.10 24.39 30.18
C LEU A 267 5.75 24.68 29.52
N SER A 268 5.28 23.87 28.59
CA SER A 268 4.07 24.18 27.80
C SER A 268 2.72 24.10 28.54
N SER A 269 2.67 23.37 29.65
CA SER A 269 1.50 23.24 30.53
C SER A 269 1.94 22.64 31.87
N ASP A 270 1.24 23.00 32.95
CA ASP A 270 1.56 22.52 34.30
C ASP A 270 1.00 21.11 34.61
N ILE A 271 0.29 20.50 33.66
CA ILE A 271 -0.23 19.13 33.76
C ILE A 271 0.65 18.21 32.91
N VAL A 272 1.42 17.34 33.55
CA VAL A 272 2.42 16.47 32.91
C VAL A 272 2.01 15.00 33.03
N PHE A 273 1.86 14.32 31.89
CA PHE A 273 1.38 12.93 31.82
C PHE A 273 2.48 11.88 31.67
N ASP A 274 3.57 12.20 30.95
CA ASP A 274 4.69 11.27 30.78
C ASP A 274 6.00 12.02 30.53
N ILE A 275 7.12 11.37 30.86
CA ILE A 275 8.46 11.94 30.79
C ILE A 275 9.42 10.86 30.28
N LYS A 276 10.23 11.17 29.27
CA LYS A 276 11.29 10.27 28.75
C LYS A 276 12.55 11.05 28.38
N GLU A 277 13.71 10.43 28.48
CA GLU A 277 14.97 10.94 27.96
C GLU A 277 15.38 10.15 26.71
N ASP A 278 15.67 10.83 25.61
CA ASP A 278 16.16 10.20 24.39
C ASP A 278 17.65 9.81 24.46
N LYS A 279 18.15 9.07 23.46
CA LYS A 279 19.56 8.63 23.45
C LYS A 279 20.56 9.79 23.30
N SER A 280 20.11 11.00 22.94
CA SER A 280 20.95 12.22 22.95
C SER A 280 21.04 12.87 24.34
N GLY A 281 20.17 12.47 25.27
CA GLY A 281 20.03 13.04 26.60
C GLY A 281 19.07 14.23 26.67
N SER A 282 18.23 14.42 25.64
CA SER A 282 17.17 15.42 25.68
C SER A 282 15.95 14.87 26.40
N LEU A 283 15.35 15.68 27.28
CA LEU A 283 14.18 15.30 28.07
C LEU A 283 12.90 15.73 27.34
N TRP A 284 12.02 14.77 27.07
CA TRP A 284 10.73 14.93 26.43
C TRP A 284 9.63 14.85 27.48
N VAL A 285 8.73 15.85 27.49
CA VAL A 285 7.71 16.03 28.53
C VAL A 285 6.35 16.17 27.87
N ALA A 286 5.49 15.16 28.05
CA ALA A 286 4.13 15.11 27.53
C ALA A 286 3.20 15.88 28.45
N THR A 287 2.46 16.82 27.87
CA THR A 287 1.60 17.71 28.64
C THR A 287 0.14 17.66 28.17
N ARG A 288 -0.78 18.02 29.07
CA ARG A 288 -2.19 18.15 28.73
C ARG A 288 -2.48 19.51 28.09
N GLY A 289 -2.91 19.49 26.83
CA GLY A 289 -3.36 20.68 26.08
C GLY A 289 -2.25 21.68 25.73
N GLY A 290 -1.00 21.40 26.11
CA GLY A 290 0.16 22.22 25.78
C GLY A 290 1.07 21.61 24.72
N GLY A 291 0.75 20.40 24.23
CA GLY A 291 1.61 19.63 23.33
C GLY A 291 2.78 18.97 24.08
N ILE A 292 3.96 18.98 23.45
CA ILE A 292 5.19 18.37 23.97
C ILE A 292 6.24 19.45 24.25
N SER A 293 6.85 19.40 25.44
CA SER A 293 7.99 20.25 25.82
C SER A 293 9.27 19.43 25.79
N VAL A 294 10.32 19.96 25.16
CA VAL A 294 11.63 19.30 25.03
C VAL A 294 12.71 20.17 25.63
N LEU A 295 13.44 19.62 26.60
CA LEU A 295 14.62 20.24 27.20
C LEU A 295 15.87 19.52 26.70
N LYS A 296 16.60 20.17 25.78
CA LYS A 296 17.84 19.61 25.25
C LYS A 296 18.93 19.56 26.31
N LYS A 297 19.83 18.58 26.18
CA LYS A 297 20.95 18.40 27.11
C LYS A 297 21.83 19.65 27.18
N GLY A 298 21.96 20.23 28.37
CA GLY A 298 22.79 21.41 28.63
C GLY A 298 22.10 22.75 28.34
N GLU A 299 20.91 22.73 27.75
CA GLU A 299 20.06 23.92 27.60
C GLU A 299 19.25 24.18 28.88
N LYS A 300 18.77 25.41 29.02
CA LYS A 300 17.90 25.82 30.15
C LYS A 300 16.45 26.03 29.73
N ASP A 301 16.25 26.23 28.44
CA ASP A 301 15.01 26.66 27.82
C ASP A 301 14.31 25.46 27.18
N PHE A 302 12.99 25.41 27.25
CA PHE A 302 12.20 24.38 26.58
C PHE A 302 11.92 24.79 25.14
N THR A 303 11.98 23.81 24.25
CA THR A 303 11.37 23.89 22.92
C THR A 303 10.00 23.23 22.97
N VAL A 304 8.95 23.93 22.55
CA VAL A 304 7.57 23.43 22.61
C VAL A 304 7.07 23.10 21.20
N PHE A 305 6.50 21.90 21.01
CA PHE A 305 5.79 21.52 19.79
C PHE A 305 4.30 21.33 20.07
N LYS A 306 3.46 21.93 19.22
CA LYS A 306 1.99 21.93 19.30
C LYS A 306 1.36 21.47 18.00
N ASN A 307 0.08 21.13 18.06
CA ASN A 307 -0.77 20.89 16.91
C ASN A 307 -1.04 22.21 16.17
N ILE A 308 -0.90 22.14 14.85
CA ILE A 308 -1.28 23.21 13.94
C ILE A 308 -2.28 22.57 12.97
N PRO A 309 -3.59 22.85 13.08
CA PRO A 309 -4.64 22.15 12.32
C PRO A 309 -4.48 22.20 10.80
N THR A 310 -3.75 23.19 10.27
CA THR A 310 -3.46 23.36 8.85
C THR A 310 -2.24 22.56 8.37
N SER A 311 -1.48 21.94 9.29
CA SER A 311 -0.22 21.24 9.00
C SER A 311 -0.29 19.77 9.43
N ASN A 312 -0.33 18.88 8.43
CA ASN A 312 -0.30 17.42 8.62
C ASN A 312 1.01 16.89 9.24
N SER A 313 2.01 17.76 9.36
CA SER A 313 3.35 17.45 9.87
C SER A 313 3.66 18.09 11.22
N SER A 314 2.69 18.78 11.80
CA SER A 314 2.70 19.17 13.21
C SER A 314 2.27 17.99 14.09
N LEU A 315 2.33 18.17 15.41
CA LEU A 315 1.78 17.19 16.36
C LEU A 315 0.30 16.93 16.04
N SER A 316 -0.20 15.69 16.11
CA SER A 316 -1.59 15.40 15.72
C SER A 316 -2.61 16.01 16.68
N HIS A 317 -2.30 16.12 17.97
CA HIS A 317 -3.16 16.76 18.98
C HIS A 317 -2.33 17.31 20.15
N ASP A 318 -2.80 18.38 20.81
CA ASP A 318 -2.08 19.04 21.92
C ASP A 318 -2.16 18.29 23.26
N GLU A 319 -2.99 17.26 23.35
CA GLU A 319 -3.05 16.36 24.50
C GLU A 319 -2.20 15.12 24.19
N VAL A 320 -1.03 15.05 24.82
CA VAL A 320 -0.07 13.93 24.67
C VAL A 320 -0.09 13.12 25.95
N TRP A 321 -0.44 11.84 25.84
CA TRP A 321 -0.63 10.92 26.97
C TRP A 321 0.60 10.08 27.27
N ALA A 322 1.31 9.64 26.23
CA ALA A 322 2.42 8.70 26.37
C ALA A 322 3.57 9.03 25.42
N ILE A 323 4.78 8.75 25.87
CA ILE A 323 6.00 8.87 25.08
C ILE A 323 6.71 7.51 25.10
N HIS A 324 7.12 7.04 23.93
CA HIS A 324 8.00 5.90 23.81
C HIS A 324 9.16 6.20 22.88
N ILE A 325 10.35 5.72 23.22
CA ILE A 325 11.57 5.90 22.42
C ILE A 325 12.02 4.52 22.01
N ASP A 326 11.96 4.26 20.71
CA ASP A 326 12.20 2.93 20.18
C ASP A 326 13.70 2.60 20.03
N GLU A 327 13.99 1.36 19.65
CA GLU A 327 15.36 0.89 19.41
C GLU A 327 16.10 1.67 18.31
N ALA A 328 15.38 2.24 17.33
CA ALA A 328 15.93 3.09 16.28
C ALA A 328 16.08 4.57 16.71
N ASN A 329 15.69 4.91 17.95
CA ASN A 329 15.65 6.26 18.52
C ASN A 329 14.58 7.18 17.87
N LEU A 330 13.50 6.60 17.36
CA LEU A 330 12.29 7.34 17.01
C LEU A 330 11.49 7.60 18.28
N ILE A 331 10.92 8.80 18.36
CA ILE A 331 10.05 9.22 19.45
C ILE A 331 8.60 9.09 19.01
N TRP A 332 7.90 8.19 19.68
CA TRP A 332 6.49 7.90 19.48
C TRP A 332 5.67 8.62 20.54
N LEU A 333 4.68 9.38 20.10
CA LEU A 333 3.79 10.16 20.95
C LEU A 333 2.37 9.66 20.79
N GLY A 334 1.79 9.18 21.89
CA GLY A 334 0.38 8.80 21.96
C GLY A 334 -0.42 10.05 22.28
N THR A 335 -1.32 10.45 21.38
CA THR A 335 -2.06 11.71 21.50
C THR A 335 -3.56 11.45 21.68
N GLY A 336 -4.34 12.52 21.87
CA GLY A 336 -5.80 12.47 21.81
C GLY A 336 -6.35 12.11 20.41
N GLU A 337 -5.59 12.37 19.35
CA GLU A 337 -5.96 12.07 17.95
C GLU A 337 -4.84 11.34 17.21
N GLY A 338 -4.62 10.09 17.59
CA GLY A 338 -3.69 9.16 16.95
C GLY A 338 -2.29 9.23 17.53
N ILE A 339 -1.31 8.88 16.69
CA ILE A 339 0.08 8.72 17.04
C ILE A 339 0.92 9.69 16.22
N SER A 340 1.77 10.49 16.86
CA SER A 340 2.80 11.29 16.20
C SER A 340 4.17 10.64 16.35
N ILE A 341 4.90 10.47 15.25
CA ILE A 341 6.24 9.90 15.23
C ILE A 341 7.22 11.02 14.86
N TYR A 342 8.21 11.23 15.71
CA TYR A 342 9.33 12.12 15.47
C TYR A 342 10.61 11.34 15.29
N ASP A 343 11.26 11.53 14.16
CA ASP A 343 12.61 11.03 13.91
C ASP A 343 13.62 12.18 14.06
N PRO A 344 14.48 12.16 15.09
CA PRO A 344 15.53 13.16 15.27
C PRO A 344 16.48 13.29 14.09
N LYS A 345 16.57 12.26 13.23
CA LYS A 345 17.44 12.19 12.06
C LYS A 345 16.71 12.42 10.73
N GLN A 346 15.37 12.50 10.72
CA GLN A 346 14.58 12.56 9.47
C GLN A 346 14.82 13.83 8.66
N TYR A 347 15.05 14.97 9.32
CA TYR A 347 15.34 16.24 8.65
C TYR A 347 16.85 16.39 8.53
N LYS A 348 17.42 15.61 7.60
CA LYS A 348 18.85 15.68 7.28
C LYS A 348 19.22 17.06 6.71
N PHE A 349 18.24 17.72 6.09
CA PHE A 349 18.38 19.02 5.44
C PHE A 349 17.57 20.08 6.17
N GLU A 350 18.23 21.17 6.60
CA GLU A 350 17.53 22.36 7.10
C GLU A 350 16.81 23.01 5.93
N HIS A 351 15.56 23.46 6.14
CA HIS A 351 14.72 24.03 5.08
C HIS A 351 14.23 25.43 5.47
N ILE A 352 14.67 26.43 4.72
CA ILE A 352 14.23 27.81 4.84
C ILE A 352 13.01 28.05 3.95
N ARG A 353 11.85 28.21 4.58
CA ARG A 353 10.53 28.30 3.92
C ARG A 353 10.14 29.72 3.56
N PRO A 354 9.31 29.90 2.51
CA PRO A 354 8.68 31.18 2.21
C PRO A 354 7.71 31.59 3.32
N ASN A 355 7.73 32.86 3.71
CA ASN A 355 6.72 33.46 4.58
C ASN A 355 6.36 34.84 4.01
N GLU A 356 5.45 34.84 3.04
CA GLU A 356 5.06 36.06 2.32
C GLU A 356 4.24 37.04 3.17
N ALA A 357 3.68 36.57 4.29
CA ALA A 357 2.92 37.40 5.21
C ALA A 357 3.83 38.22 6.15
N ASP A 358 5.03 37.71 6.46
CA ASP A 358 6.01 38.39 7.29
C ASP A 358 6.91 39.30 6.42
N PRO A 359 6.96 40.62 6.69
CA PRO A 359 7.87 41.51 5.97
C PRO A 359 9.36 41.18 6.14
N ASN A 360 9.73 40.42 7.19
CA ASN A 360 11.09 39.91 7.40
C ASN A 360 11.25 38.44 6.95
N GLY A 361 10.22 37.83 6.39
CA GLY A 361 10.24 36.47 5.87
C GLY A 361 10.76 36.40 4.43
N LEU A 362 11.07 35.18 3.98
CA LEU A 362 11.42 34.93 2.59
C LEU A 362 10.19 35.25 1.70
N PRO A 363 10.28 36.20 0.75
CA PRO A 363 9.11 36.85 0.14
C PRO A 363 8.45 36.06 -1.00
N HIS A 364 8.99 34.89 -1.33
CA HIS A 364 8.46 34.01 -2.37
C HIS A 364 9.05 32.60 -2.28
N SER A 365 8.30 31.60 -2.73
CA SER A 365 8.69 30.19 -2.72
C SER A 365 9.73 29.82 -3.80
N PHE A 366 9.60 30.33 -5.01
CA PHE A 366 10.55 30.04 -6.10
C PHE A 366 11.88 30.79 -5.91
N ILE A 367 12.95 30.02 -5.66
CA ILE A 367 14.33 30.48 -5.59
C ILE A 367 14.99 30.25 -6.93
N TRP A 368 15.54 31.31 -7.54
CA TRP A 368 16.18 31.23 -8.85
C TRP A 368 17.69 31.17 -8.77
N ASP A 369 18.27 31.88 -7.79
CA ASP A 369 19.71 31.95 -7.60
C ASP A 369 20.02 32.32 -6.15
N VAL A 370 21.17 31.87 -5.66
CA VAL A 370 21.69 32.19 -4.33
C VAL A 370 23.18 32.49 -4.48
N LEU A 371 23.65 33.57 -3.86
CA LEU A 371 25.04 33.98 -3.90
C LEU A 371 25.54 34.32 -2.49
N GLU A 372 26.69 33.76 -2.10
CA GLU A 372 27.49 34.30 -0.99
C GLU A 372 28.49 35.30 -1.54
N ASP A 373 28.42 36.55 -1.08
CA ASP A 373 29.42 37.54 -1.47
C ASP A 373 30.74 37.37 -0.70
N SER A 374 31.80 38.03 -1.17
CA SER A 374 33.14 37.98 -0.56
C SER A 374 33.23 38.49 0.89
N GLU A 375 32.13 39.00 1.46
CA GLU A 375 32.01 39.42 2.86
C GLU A 375 31.18 38.43 3.70
N GLY A 376 30.74 37.32 3.12
CA GLY A 376 29.91 36.29 3.76
C GLY A 376 28.42 36.63 3.83
N THR A 377 27.97 37.66 3.09
CA THR A 377 26.54 38.00 3.03
C THR A 377 25.84 37.13 2.00
N LEU A 378 24.71 36.54 2.40
CA LEU A 378 23.85 35.76 1.51
C LEU A 378 22.82 36.63 0.81
N TRP A 379 22.74 36.44 -0.50
CA TRP A 379 21.80 37.10 -1.39
C TRP A 379 20.95 36.07 -2.12
N VAL A 380 19.64 36.27 -2.17
CA VAL A 380 18.70 35.30 -2.74
C VAL A 380 17.82 35.98 -3.79
N ALA A 381 17.79 35.41 -4.99
CA ALA A 381 16.96 35.85 -6.11
C ALA A 381 15.63 35.10 -6.14
N THR A 382 14.53 35.84 -6.23
CA THR A 382 13.18 35.28 -6.25
C THR A 382 12.32 35.88 -7.38
N ASN A 383 11.10 35.37 -7.57
CA ASN A 383 10.12 35.98 -8.48
C ASN A 383 9.42 37.23 -7.91
N ASN A 384 9.59 37.53 -6.61
CA ASN A 384 8.92 38.62 -5.92
C ASN A 384 9.92 39.56 -5.20
N GLY A 385 11.10 39.72 -5.79
CA GLY A 385 12.15 40.61 -5.31
C GLY A 385 13.51 39.93 -5.18
N PHE A 386 14.48 40.76 -4.84
CA PHE A 386 15.83 40.38 -4.47
C PHE A 386 15.98 40.52 -2.96
N THR A 387 16.66 39.59 -2.28
CA THR A 387 16.74 39.65 -0.82
C THR A 387 18.15 39.48 -0.29
N LYS A 388 18.41 40.16 0.83
CA LYS A 388 19.57 39.94 1.68
C LYS A 388 19.14 39.12 2.89
N TYR A 389 19.84 38.01 3.14
CA TYR A 389 19.52 37.09 4.24
C TYR A 389 20.49 37.26 5.41
N ASP A 390 19.95 37.61 6.58
CA ASP A 390 20.67 37.64 7.87
C ASP A 390 20.45 36.31 8.60
N ARG A 391 21.46 35.43 8.56
CA ARG A 391 21.40 34.08 9.13
C ARG A 391 21.23 34.08 10.65
N GLU A 392 21.89 34.99 11.38
CA GLU A 392 21.86 35.00 12.85
C GLU A 392 20.48 35.33 13.40
N LYS A 393 19.77 36.23 12.71
CA LYS A 393 18.40 36.63 13.08
C LYS A 393 17.32 35.85 12.36
N ASN A 394 17.71 35.05 11.36
CA ASN A 394 16.82 34.41 10.41
C ASN A 394 15.82 35.38 9.75
N THR A 395 16.31 36.53 9.29
CA THR A 395 15.46 37.60 8.69
C THR A 395 15.93 37.98 7.29
N PHE A 396 14.98 38.42 6.47
CA PHE A 396 15.19 38.81 5.08
C PHE A 396 14.89 40.29 4.89
N LYS A 397 15.83 41.00 4.29
CA LYS A 397 15.60 42.35 3.78
C LYS A 397 15.29 42.29 2.30
N VAL A 398 14.07 42.69 1.92
CA VAL A 398 13.54 42.56 0.57
C VAL A 398 13.66 43.86 -0.22
N TYR A 399 14.24 43.79 -1.42
CA TYR A 399 14.32 44.87 -2.39
C TYR A 399 13.31 44.60 -3.52
N LYS A 400 12.32 45.50 -3.68
CA LYS A 400 11.26 45.42 -4.70
C LYS A 400 11.32 46.59 -5.67
N HIS A 401 10.87 46.33 -6.89
CA HIS A 401 10.71 47.32 -7.95
C HIS A 401 9.67 48.36 -7.55
N ASN A 402 10.04 49.63 -7.74
CA ASN A 402 9.15 50.76 -7.59
C ASN A 402 9.21 51.62 -8.86
N SER A 403 8.10 51.70 -9.58
CA SER A 403 8.01 52.48 -10.82
C SER A 403 8.23 53.98 -10.63
N GLU A 404 8.07 54.51 -9.41
CA GLU A 404 8.29 55.92 -9.09
C GLU A 404 9.75 56.21 -8.67
N ASP A 405 10.54 55.19 -8.34
CA ASP A 405 11.93 55.34 -7.93
C ASP A 405 12.89 54.70 -8.94
N PRO A 406 13.57 55.51 -9.78
CA PRO A 406 14.52 54.99 -10.78
C PRO A 406 15.77 54.34 -10.16
N LYS A 407 15.98 54.50 -8.85
CA LYS A 407 17.07 53.85 -8.10
C LYS A 407 16.66 52.53 -7.46
N SER A 408 15.41 52.09 -7.64
CA SER A 408 14.95 50.76 -7.25
C SER A 408 15.34 49.70 -8.28
N ILE A 409 15.26 48.42 -7.92
CA ILE A 409 15.49 47.31 -8.85
C ILE A 409 14.52 47.39 -10.04
N SER A 410 14.95 47.03 -11.25
CA SER A 410 14.15 47.22 -12.46
C SER A 410 12.95 46.28 -12.63
N SER A 411 12.99 45.13 -11.96
CA SER A 411 11.92 44.13 -11.96
C SER A 411 12.04 43.25 -10.72
N ASN A 412 10.91 42.76 -10.20
CA ASN A 412 10.88 41.84 -9.07
C ASN A 412 11.34 40.42 -9.44
N ARG A 413 11.39 40.08 -10.74
CA ARG A 413 11.72 38.74 -11.20
C ARG A 413 13.21 38.63 -11.44
N VAL A 414 13.97 38.35 -10.39
CA VAL A 414 15.43 38.21 -10.46
C VAL A 414 15.78 36.76 -10.79
N LYS A 415 16.70 36.57 -11.74
CA LYS A 415 17.06 35.25 -12.27
C LYS A 415 18.49 34.82 -11.96
N ALA A 416 19.41 35.77 -11.87
CA ALA A 416 20.80 35.49 -11.51
C ALA A 416 21.43 36.68 -10.77
N ILE A 417 22.43 36.41 -9.95
CA ILE A 417 23.19 37.34 -9.11
C ILE A 417 24.67 37.05 -9.31
N ILE A 418 25.49 38.08 -9.49
CA ILE A 418 26.95 37.91 -9.54
C ILE A 418 27.66 39.05 -8.84
N GLU A 419 28.69 38.73 -8.05
CA GLU A 419 29.53 39.75 -7.41
C GLU A 419 30.57 40.27 -8.40
N GLN A 420 30.56 41.59 -8.63
CA GLN A 420 31.66 42.24 -9.35
C GLN A 420 32.86 42.42 -8.42
N ASN A 421 32.62 42.96 -7.23
CA ASN A 421 33.59 43.17 -6.15
C ASN A 421 32.86 43.53 -4.84
N LYS A 422 33.62 43.76 -3.76
CA LYS A 422 33.10 44.17 -2.43
C LYS A 422 32.12 45.34 -2.41
N ARG A 423 31.98 46.12 -3.48
CA ARG A 423 31.03 47.23 -3.56
C ARG A 423 29.82 46.93 -4.44
N TYR A 424 29.94 46.11 -5.47
CA TYR A 424 28.92 46.00 -6.52
C TYR A 424 28.47 44.57 -6.78
N LEU A 425 27.15 44.39 -6.85
CA LEU A 425 26.48 43.18 -7.36
C LEU A 425 25.80 43.50 -8.69
N TRP A 426 25.72 42.51 -9.57
CA TRP A 426 24.91 42.54 -10.78
C TRP A 426 23.78 41.54 -10.71
N LEU A 427 22.61 41.94 -11.21
CA LEU A 427 21.38 41.18 -11.18
C LEU A 427 20.82 41.03 -12.59
N ALA A 428 20.50 39.80 -12.99
CA ALA A 428 19.69 39.53 -14.17
C ALA A 428 18.22 39.59 -13.77
N THR A 429 17.43 40.31 -14.56
CA THR A 429 15.99 40.38 -14.34
C THR A 429 15.22 39.95 -15.58
N ASN A 430 14.11 39.24 -15.35
CA ASN A 430 13.15 38.89 -16.38
C ASN A 430 12.19 40.09 -16.56
N GLY A 431 12.36 40.82 -17.66
CA GLY A 431 11.55 41.97 -18.06
C GLY A 431 12.19 43.33 -17.80
N GLY A 432 13.24 43.41 -16.98
CA GLY A 432 13.89 44.66 -16.58
C GLY A 432 15.35 44.81 -17.03
N GLY A 433 15.89 43.88 -17.82
CA GLY A 433 17.31 43.89 -18.23
C GLY A 433 18.25 43.47 -17.10
N ILE A 434 19.39 44.15 -16.98
CA ILE A 434 20.35 43.94 -15.87
C ILE A 434 20.39 45.15 -14.95
N CYS A 435 20.57 44.91 -13.64
CA CYS A 435 20.79 45.95 -12.65
C CYS A 435 22.14 45.78 -11.98
N ARG A 436 22.82 46.90 -11.67
CA ARG A 436 23.97 46.93 -10.76
C ARG A 436 23.55 47.55 -9.44
N MET A 437 23.70 46.83 -8.34
CA MET A 437 23.47 47.32 -6.98
C MET A 437 24.79 47.82 -6.36
N ASP A 438 24.78 49.00 -5.75
CA ASP A 438 25.84 49.43 -4.84
C ASP A 438 25.51 48.93 -3.42
N LYS A 439 26.30 47.98 -2.89
CA LYS A 439 26.06 47.36 -1.57
C LYS A 439 26.10 48.37 -0.42
N LYS A 440 26.77 49.53 -0.60
CA LYS A 440 26.91 50.55 0.44
C LYS A 440 25.73 51.50 0.49
N THR A 441 25.24 51.94 -0.67
CA THR A 441 24.11 52.88 -0.76
C THR A 441 22.77 52.17 -0.95
N GLU A 442 22.80 50.88 -1.33
CA GLU A 442 21.65 50.06 -1.69
C GLU A 442 20.81 50.63 -2.84
N GLU A 443 21.46 51.40 -3.72
CA GLU A 443 20.84 51.97 -4.93
C GLU A 443 21.15 51.10 -6.15
N PHE A 444 20.21 51.04 -7.09
CA PHE A 444 20.30 50.25 -8.31
C PHE A 444 20.50 51.13 -9.54
N LEU A 445 21.39 50.71 -10.43
CA LEU A 445 21.58 51.26 -11.77
C LEU A 445 21.13 50.25 -12.81
N THR A 446 20.16 50.61 -13.65
CA THR A 446 19.50 49.70 -14.59
C THR A 446 19.98 49.91 -16.03
N PHE A 447 20.16 48.80 -16.75
CA PHE A 447 20.50 48.77 -18.17
C PHE A 447 19.44 47.94 -18.92
N THR A 448 18.83 48.53 -19.95
CA THR A 448 17.75 47.92 -20.74
C THR A 448 18.07 47.97 -22.24
N THR A 449 17.22 47.32 -23.04
CA THR A 449 17.23 47.40 -24.49
C THR A 449 16.75 48.77 -24.96
N ASP A 450 17.44 49.32 -25.95
CA ASP A 450 17.07 50.54 -26.65
C ASP A 450 17.11 50.27 -28.16
N LYS A 451 15.94 50.35 -28.80
CA LYS A 451 15.78 50.10 -30.24
C LYS A 451 16.62 51.04 -31.11
N ASN A 452 17.00 52.21 -30.59
CA ASN A 452 17.80 53.21 -31.32
C ASN A 452 19.30 53.08 -31.04
N ASN A 453 19.70 52.23 -30.09
CA ASN A 453 21.10 52.01 -29.73
C ASN A 453 21.45 50.53 -29.91
N PRO A 454 22.09 50.13 -31.03
CA PRO A 454 22.47 48.75 -31.29
C PRO A 454 23.56 48.21 -30.33
N SER A 455 24.16 49.08 -29.52
CA SER A 455 25.07 48.69 -28.42
C SER A 455 24.35 48.55 -27.08
N SER A 456 23.03 48.71 -27.00
CA SER A 456 22.25 48.37 -25.80
C SER A 456 22.01 46.86 -25.67
N LEU A 457 21.39 46.41 -24.57
CA LEU A 457 21.10 44.99 -24.39
C LEU A 457 20.22 44.43 -25.52
N ALA A 458 20.49 43.19 -25.94
CA ALA A 458 19.71 42.49 -26.95
C ALA A 458 18.24 42.28 -26.55
N SER A 459 17.97 42.11 -25.25
CA SER A 459 16.64 41.87 -24.70
C SER A 459 16.61 42.24 -23.22
N ASN A 460 15.42 42.61 -22.72
CA ASN A 460 15.16 42.80 -21.29
C ASN A 460 14.82 41.50 -20.57
N GLN A 461 14.71 40.39 -21.30
CA GLN A 461 14.47 39.06 -20.75
C GLN A 461 15.82 38.37 -20.55
N VAL A 462 16.48 38.71 -19.45
CA VAL A 462 17.79 38.18 -19.09
C VAL A 462 17.59 36.94 -18.21
N TRP A 463 18.28 35.86 -18.57
CA TRP A 463 18.18 34.58 -17.86
C TRP A 463 19.36 34.35 -16.94
N ASP A 464 20.57 34.65 -17.38
CA ASP A 464 21.78 34.32 -16.64
C ASP A 464 22.91 35.36 -16.86
N LEU A 465 23.86 35.37 -15.93
CA LEU A 465 25.03 36.24 -15.91
C LEU A 465 26.30 35.40 -15.72
N PHE A 466 27.31 35.65 -16.55
CA PHE A 466 28.61 34.99 -16.44
C PHE A 466 29.76 36.01 -16.46
N LYS A 467 30.64 35.97 -15.46
CA LYS A 467 31.77 36.91 -15.34
C LYS A 467 33.02 36.34 -16.04
N GLU A 468 33.55 37.06 -17.03
CA GLU A 468 34.83 36.76 -17.70
C GLU A 468 35.90 37.73 -17.15
N GLY A 469 36.69 37.27 -16.17
CA GLY A 469 37.66 38.12 -15.48
C GLY A 469 37.00 39.29 -14.72
N GLU A 470 37.71 40.36 -14.41
CA GLU A 470 37.18 41.44 -13.55
C GLU A 470 36.27 42.46 -14.26
N ASP A 471 36.33 42.51 -15.58
CA ASP A 471 35.80 43.65 -16.35
C ASP A 471 34.67 43.29 -17.30
N ILE A 472 34.51 42.02 -17.64
CA ILE A 472 33.53 41.57 -18.64
C ILE A 472 32.44 40.73 -17.98
N LEU A 473 31.21 41.06 -18.33
CA LEU A 473 29.99 40.36 -17.95
C LEU A 473 29.30 39.87 -19.22
N TRP A 474 29.14 38.57 -19.35
CA TRP A 474 28.29 37.96 -20.35
C TRP A 474 26.86 37.90 -19.85
N VAL A 475 25.92 38.32 -20.68
CA VAL A 475 24.50 38.41 -20.33
C VAL A 475 23.72 37.56 -21.34
N SER A 476 23.12 36.47 -20.86
CA SER A 476 22.31 35.58 -21.67
C SER A 476 20.85 36.05 -21.69
N SER A 477 20.25 36.03 -22.87
CA SER A 477 18.87 36.44 -23.06
C SER A 477 18.18 35.55 -24.09
N ASN A 478 16.85 35.60 -24.14
CA ASN A 478 16.05 34.85 -25.11
C ASN A 478 16.31 35.21 -26.59
N VAL A 479 17.07 36.27 -26.89
CA VAL A 479 17.37 36.72 -28.28
C VAL A 479 18.86 36.54 -28.62
N GLY A 480 19.72 36.30 -27.63
CA GLY A 480 21.17 36.17 -27.84
C GLY A 480 22.01 36.49 -26.61
N LEU A 481 23.33 36.56 -26.83
CA LEU A 481 24.34 36.85 -25.81
C LEU A 481 24.83 38.29 -25.92
N ASN A 482 25.13 38.92 -24.79
CA ASN A 482 25.72 40.25 -24.75
C ASN A 482 27.07 40.17 -24.05
N LYS A 483 28.12 40.75 -24.63
CA LYS A 483 29.41 40.96 -23.96
C LYS A 483 29.45 42.38 -23.43
N PHE A 484 29.23 42.53 -22.13
CA PHE A 484 29.06 43.80 -21.44
C PHE A 484 30.32 44.15 -20.62
N ASN A 485 30.90 45.34 -20.82
CA ASN A 485 32.02 45.81 -20.01
C ASN A 485 31.50 46.51 -18.74
N MET A 486 31.79 45.95 -17.57
CA MET A 486 31.28 46.46 -16.28
C MET A 486 31.89 47.79 -15.84
N LYS A 487 32.98 48.26 -16.47
CA LYS A 487 33.63 49.55 -16.18
C LYS A 487 33.20 50.65 -17.15
N THR A 488 33.23 50.36 -18.45
CA THR A 488 32.91 51.35 -19.51
C THR A 488 31.43 51.36 -19.89
N PHE A 489 30.68 50.30 -19.53
CA PHE A 489 29.30 50.03 -19.96
C PHE A 489 29.14 49.88 -21.47
N GLU A 490 30.24 49.63 -22.18
CA GLU A 490 30.22 49.23 -23.58
C GLU A 490 29.66 47.82 -23.71
N ASN A 491 28.87 47.58 -24.74
CA ASN A 491 28.22 46.30 -24.95
C ASN A 491 28.21 45.87 -26.42
N ILE A 492 28.42 44.58 -26.63
CA ILE A 492 28.46 43.94 -27.94
C ILE A 492 27.42 42.82 -27.96
N VAL A 493 26.50 42.87 -28.91
CA VAL A 493 25.43 41.88 -29.07
C VAL A 493 25.84 40.79 -30.04
N TYR A 494 25.77 39.54 -29.57
CA TYR A 494 25.89 38.32 -30.36
C TYR A 494 24.50 37.70 -30.53
N SER A 495 24.02 37.60 -31.78
CA SER A 495 22.71 37.02 -32.09
C SER A 495 22.70 36.45 -33.51
N PRO A 496 21.78 35.53 -33.84
CA PRO A 496 21.67 35.02 -35.22
C PRO A 496 21.45 36.12 -36.27
N ASN A 497 20.86 37.24 -35.84
CA ASN A 497 20.58 38.41 -36.67
C ASN A 497 21.61 39.54 -36.50
N ALA A 498 22.78 39.27 -35.91
CA ALA A 498 23.78 40.30 -35.70
C ALA A 498 24.23 40.93 -37.02
N SER A 499 24.42 42.25 -37.00
CA SER A 499 24.74 43.06 -38.18
C SER A 499 26.15 42.81 -38.74
N LYS A 500 27.05 42.25 -37.91
CA LYS A 500 28.38 41.81 -38.33
C LYS A 500 28.47 40.27 -38.32
N PRO A 501 29.05 39.65 -39.37
CA PRO A 501 29.20 38.19 -39.43
C PRO A 501 29.98 37.60 -38.25
N GLU A 502 30.98 38.32 -37.72
CA GLU A 502 31.76 37.87 -36.56
C GLU A 502 30.95 37.78 -35.24
N TYR A 503 29.75 38.37 -35.20
CA TYR A 503 28.87 38.36 -34.03
C TYR A 503 27.61 37.51 -34.24
N GLN A 504 27.52 36.77 -35.36
CA GLN A 504 26.40 35.88 -35.65
C GLN A 504 26.56 34.55 -34.91
N LEU A 505 25.56 34.20 -34.09
CA LEU A 505 25.47 32.88 -33.44
C LEU A 505 24.74 31.89 -34.36
N LYS A 506 25.24 30.65 -34.41
CA LYS A 506 24.59 29.55 -35.16
C LYS A 506 23.40 28.92 -34.44
N SER A 507 23.20 29.23 -33.16
CA SER A 507 22.13 28.71 -32.31
C SER A 507 21.44 29.87 -31.60
N TYR A 508 20.12 29.73 -31.39
CA TYR A 508 19.34 30.61 -30.53
C TYR A 508 19.54 30.13 -29.08
N GLY A 509 20.18 30.94 -28.25
CA GLY A 509 20.29 30.69 -26.81
C GLY A 509 21.48 29.82 -26.40
N ALA A 510 22.48 30.42 -25.76
CA ALA A 510 23.38 29.67 -24.90
C ALA A 510 22.71 29.58 -23.52
N GLU A 511 22.43 28.36 -23.09
CA GLU A 511 21.75 28.08 -21.85
C GLU A 511 22.76 28.03 -20.70
N VAL A 512 23.94 27.45 -20.92
CA VAL A 512 25.03 27.41 -19.93
C VAL A 512 26.36 27.60 -20.63
N THR A 513 27.29 28.30 -19.99
CA THR A 513 28.66 28.47 -20.49
C THR A 513 29.65 28.13 -19.38
N PHE A 514 30.66 27.33 -19.71
CA PHE A 514 31.69 26.88 -18.79
C PHE A 514 33.06 26.96 -19.47
N ILE A 515 34.11 27.32 -18.74
CA ILE A 515 35.49 27.29 -19.24
C ILE A 515 36.24 26.28 -18.40
N ASP A 516 36.78 25.25 -19.06
CA ASP A 516 37.53 24.21 -18.36
C ASP A 516 38.95 24.67 -17.98
N SER A 517 39.63 23.84 -17.19
CA SER A 517 40.97 24.11 -16.70
C SER A 517 42.04 24.21 -17.79
N ASP A 518 41.75 23.75 -19.01
CA ASP A 518 42.60 23.86 -20.20
C ASP A 518 42.28 25.11 -21.05
N GLY A 519 41.30 25.92 -20.63
CA GLY A 519 40.89 27.16 -21.30
C GLY A 519 39.98 26.94 -22.50
N ILE A 520 39.41 25.75 -22.66
CA ILE A 520 38.39 25.46 -23.67
C ILE A 520 37.04 25.94 -23.15
N MET A 521 36.31 26.61 -24.03
CA MET A 521 34.97 27.10 -23.72
C MET A 521 33.94 26.06 -24.16
N TRP A 522 33.10 25.66 -23.22
CA TRP A 522 31.98 24.76 -23.41
C TRP A 522 30.67 25.54 -23.30
N ILE A 523 29.79 25.37 -24.29
CA ILE A 523 28.53 26.11 -24.39
C ILE A 523 27.41 25.09 -24.59
N GLY A 524 26.60 24.92 -23.57
CA GLY A 524 25.37 24.13 -23.63
C GLY A 524 24.22 24.96 -24.21
N SER A 525 23.42 24.36 -25.08
CA SER A 525 22.18 24.96 -25.60
C SER A 525 21.07 23.91 -25.67
N GLU A 526 19.90 24.29 -26.18
CA GLU A 526 18.81 23.34 -26.50
C GLU A 526 19.16 22.41 -27.68
N ASN A 527 20.30 22.65 -28.36
CA ASN A 527 20.70 21.97 -29.60
C ASN A 527 22.02 21.20 -29.45
N GLY A 528 22.38 20.84 -28.22
CA GLY A 528 23.57 20.06 -27.89
C GLY A 528 24.68 20.85 -27.21
N LEU A 529 25.83 20.18 -27.05
CA LEU A 529 27.01 20.70 -26.39
C LEU A 529 28.02 21.21 -27.41
N ASN A 530 28.41 22.47 -27.29
CA ASN A 530 29.36 23.09 -28.19
C ASN A 530 30.71 23.27 -27.50
N ARG A 531 31.77 22.81 -28.16
CA ARG A 531 33.16 22.98 -27.75
C ARG A 531 33.82 24.03 -28.63
N TYR A 532 34.31 25.10 -28.02
CA TYR A 532 35.05 26.17 -28.67
C TYR A 532 36.44 26.30 -28.06
N ASP A 533 37.47 26.16 -28.88
CA ASP A 533 38.85 26.42 -28.49
C ASP A 533 39.23 27.85 -28.88
N PRO A 534 39.45 28.77 -27.91
CA PRO A 534 39.79 30.16 -28.21
C PRO A 534 41.14 30.34 -28.91
N GLN A 535 42.10 29.41 -28.73
CA GLN A 535 43.43 29.50 -29.31
C GLN A 535 43.41 29.09 -30.78
N SER A 536 42.81 27.94 -31.08
CA SER A 536 42.71 27.44 -32.45
C SER A 536 41.53 28.01 -33.24
N LYS A 537 40.57 28.66 -32.56
CA LYS A 537 39.29 29.14 -33.10
C LYS A 537 38.46 28.03 -33.75
N THR A 538 38.63 26.79 -33.28
CA THR A 538 37.88 25.64 -33.78
C THR A 538 36.60 25.45 -32.99
N TYR A 539 35.57 24.93 -33.67
CA TYR A 539 34.24 24.71 -33.11
C TYR A 539 33.75 23.31 -33.43
N LYS A 540 33.26 22.59 -32.43
CA LYS A 540 32.65 21.26 -32.59
C LYS A 540 31.35 21.19 -31.80
N ILE A 541 30.34 20.56 -32.38
CA ILE A 541 29.03 20.33 -31.75
C ILE A 541 28.89 18.84 -31.49
N TYR A 542 28.50 18.49 -30.27
CA TYR A 542 28.07 17.16 -29.88
C TYR A 542 26.54 17.17 -29.75
N LYS A 543 25.90 16.13 -30.29
CA LYS A 543 24.44 15.96 -30.28
C LYS A 543 24.09 14.56 -29.79
N HIS A 544 22.86 14.42 -29.36
CA HIS A 544 22.23 13.13 -29.13
C HIS A 544 21.99 12.39 -30.44
N ASP A 545 22.21 11.08 -30.41
CA ASP A 545 21.96 10.14 -31.50
C ASP A 545 21.34 8.85 -30.91
N ASP A 546 20.09 8.57 -31.26
CA ASP A 546 19.33 7.39 -30.78
C ASP A 546 20.05 6.06 -31.11
N ASP A 547 20.88 6.03 -32.16
CA ASP A 547 21.58 4.83 -32.62
C ASP A 547 23.00 4.68 -32.02
N ASP A 548 23.51 5.71 -31.32
CA ASP A 548 24.83 5.67 -30.67
C ASP A 548 24.71 5.89 -29.14
N PRO A 549 24.85 4.83 -28.32
CA PRO A 549 24.79 4.94 -26.86
C PRO A 549 25.98 5.72 -26.26
N ASN A 550 26.99 6.07 -27.07
CA ASN A 550 28.12 6.89 -26.65
C ASN A 550 27.98 8.37 -27.09
N SER A 551 26.85 8.75 -27.67
CA SER A 551 26.48 10.14 -27.91
C SER A 551 25.95 10.79 -26.62
N LEU A 552 25.66 12.10 -26.65
CA LEU A 552 24.99 12.74 -25.52
C LEU A 552 23.64 12.07 -25.24
N SER A 553 23.24 11.97 -23.98
CA SER A 553 21.93 11.41 -23.64
C SER A 553 20.74 12.25 -24.10
N GLU A 554 20.92 13.58 -24.22
CA GLU A 554 19.91 14.48 -24.80
C GLU A 554 20.57 15.79 -25.29
N ASP A 555 19.95 16.47 -26.26
CA ASP A 555 20.45 17.74 -26.83
C ASP A 555 20.29 18.93 -25.85
N TYR A 556 19.35 18.86 -24.91
CA TYR A 556 19.09 19.95 -23.96
C TYR A 556 20.09 19.92 -22.80
N ILE A 557 21.03 20.87 -22.78
CA ILE A 557 22.11 20.93 -21.78
C ILE A 557 21.76 21.87 -20.62
N ASN A 558 21.66 21.32 -19.41
CA ASN A 558 21.31 22.06 -18.19
C ASN A 558 22.54 22.68 -17.50
N PHE A 559 23.59 21.88 -17.28
CA PHE A 559 24.82 22.31 -16.62
C PHE A 559 26.05 21.62 -17.21
N ILE A 560 27.21 22.24 -17.00
CA ILE A 560 28.53 21.71 -17.35
C ILE A 560 29.44 21.95 -16.15
N TYR A 561 30.13 20.91 -15.68
CA TYR A 561 30.97 20.95 -14.49
C TYR A 561 32.26 20.16 -14.69
N GLU A 562 33.40 20.71 -14.30
CA GLU A 562 34.68 19.98 -14.23
C GLU A 562 35.00 19.68 -12.76
N ASP A 563 35.16 18.41 -12.41
CA ASP A 563 35.53 18.04 -11.05
C ASP A 563 37.02 18.22 -10.76
N LYS A 564 37.43 18.10 -9.48
CA LYS A 564 38.84 18.21 -9.06
C LYS A 564 39.78 17.21 -9.75
N LYS A 565 39.27 16.13 -10.32
CA LYS A 565 40.05 15.15 -11.10
C LYS A 565 40.09 15.46 -12.59
N LYS A 566 39.58 16.64 -13.01
CA LYS A 566 39.49 17.09 -14.40
C LYS A 566 38.58 16.22 -15.27
N ARG A 567 37.58 15.56 -14.67
CA ARG A 567 36.51 14.90 -15.44
C ARG A 567 35.43 15.93 -15.74
N LEU A 568 35.00 15.96 -17.00
CA LEU A 568 33.97 16.88 -17.46
C LEU A 568 32.61 16.18 -17.44
N TRP A 569 31.71 16.72 -16.63
CA TRP A 569 30.37 16.23 -16.39
C TRP A 569 29.34 17.17 -17.03
N ILE A 570 28.36 16.59 -17.71
CA ILE A 570 27.32 17.32 -18.43
C ILE A 570 25.96 16.78 -18.01
N GLY A 571 25.14 17.65 -17.42
CA GLY A 571 23.75 17.35 -17.12
C GLY A 571 22.84 17.71 -18.27
N THR A 572 21.94 16.81 -18.60
CA THR A 572 20.96 17.00 -19.68
C THR A 572 19.53 16.78 -19.16
N GLY A 573 18.54 16.84 -20.03
CA GLY A 573 17.19 16.33 -19.74
C GLY A 573 17.12 14.79 -19.62
N GLY A 574 18.08 14.09 -20.20
CA GLY A 574 18.10 12.62 -20.34
C GLY A 574 19.10 11.89 -19.44
N GLY A 575 19.78 12.60 -18.53
CA GLY A 575 20.72 12.01 -17.57
C GLY A 575 22.04 12.75 -17.40
N LEU A 576 22.95 12.13 -16.65
CA LEU A 576 24.30 12.61 -16.39
C LEU A 576 25.29 12.00 -17.41
N ASN A 577 26.08 12.84 -18.06
CA ASN A 577 27.05 12.41 -19.07
C ASN A 577 28.47 12.70 -18.58
N LEU A 578 29.35 11.71 -18.67
CA LEU A 578 30.79 11.87 -18.51
C LEU A 578 31.44 11.96 -19.88
N PHE A 579 32.08 13.08 -20.20
CA PHE A 579 32.80 13.25 -21.46
C PHE A 579 34.17 12.58 -21.41
N GLU A 580 34.49 11.78 -22.42
CA GLU A 580 35.78 11.12 -22.58
C GLU A 580 36.63 11.77 -23.67
N PRO A 581 37.67 12.57 -23.33
CA PRO A 581 38.37 13.41 -24.29
C PRO A 581 39.12 12.66 -25.40
N LYS A 582 39.54 11.41 -25.15
CA LYS A 582 40.34 10.63 -26.12
C LYS A 582 39.51 10.10 -27.28
N THR A 583 38.29 9.66 -26.98
CA THR A 583 37.34 9.08 -27.93
C THR A 583 36.30 10.11 -28.37
N GLU A 584 36.22 11.25 -27.67
CA GLU A 584 35.19 12.28 -27.83
C GLU A 584 33.77 11.69 -27.73
N SER A 585 33.61 10.76 -26.79
CA SER A 585 32.37 10.02 -26.51
C SER A 585 31.83 10.34 -25.12
N PHE A 586 30.60 9.93 -24.83
CA PHE A 586 29.91 10.16 -23.56
C PHE A 586 29.54 8.84 -22.91
N LYS A 587 29.73 8.75 -21.60
CA LYS A 587 29.17 7.69 -20.78
C LYS A 587 27.99 8.23 -19.99
N THR A 588 26.81 7.66 -20.21
CA THR A 588 25.55 8.12 -19.63
C THR A 588 25.20 7.36 -18.36
N TYR A 589 24.62 8.06 -17.40
CA TYR A 589 23.98 7.51 -16.20
C TYR A 589 22.55 8.04 -16.11
N THR A 590 21.61 7.13 -15.88
CA THR A 590 20.15 7.37 -15.91
C THR A 590 19.46 6.84 -14.66
N GLU A 591 18.12 6.94 -14.60
CA GLU A 591 17.29 6.30 -13.58
C GLU A 591 17.53 4.80 -13.45
N GLU A 592 17.84 4.10 -14.54
CA GLU A 592 18.17 2.66 -14.51
C GLU A 592 19.47 2.37 -13.75
N ASP A 593 20.40 3.32 -13.74
CA ASP A 593 21.68 3.23 -13.01
C ASP A 593 21.55 3.66 -11.54
N GLY A 594 20.40 4.22 -11.15
CA GLY A 594 20.09 4.64 -9.79
C GLY A 594 19.94 6.14 -9.57
N LEU A 595 19.98 6.98 -10.61
CA LEU A 595 19.55 8.38 -10.47
C LEU A 595 18.09 8.46 -10.03
N PRO A 596 17.68 9.48 -9.27
CA PRO A 596 16.28 9.65 -8.90
C PRO A 596 15.44 10.21 -10.05
N ASN A 597 16.05 11.01 -10.94
CA ASN A 597 15.44 11.47 -12.17
C ASN A 597 16.50 11.85 -13.21
N ASN A 598 16.17 11.68 -14.49
CA ASN A 598 17.07 11.99 -15.61
C ASN A 598 17.30 13.50 -15.82
N VAL A 599 16.38 14.37 -15.42
CA VAL A 599 16.55 15.82 -15.55
C VAL A 599 17.41 16.32 -14.40
N ILE A 600 18.64 16.72 -14.71
CA ILE A 600 19.61 17.22 -13.73
C ILE A 600 19.81 18.72 -13.94
N TYR A 601 19.57 19.49 -12.90
CA TYR A 601 19.67 20.95 -12.92
C TYR A 601 21.10 21.43 -12.67
N ASN A 602 21.78 20.84 -11.68
CA ASN A 602 23.15 21.22 -11.33
C ASN A 602 23.92 20.11 -10.62
N ALA A 603 25.23 20.33 -10.45
CA ALA A 603 26.13 19.44 -9.70
C ALA A 603 27.12 20.24 -8.84
N ILE A 604 27.34 19.78 -7.60
CA ILE A 604 28.30 20.36 -6.66
C ILE A 604 29.24 19.29 -6.13
N GLU A 605 30.55 19.50 -6.17
CA GLU A 605 31.51 18.55 -5.61
C GLU A 605 31.80 18.83 -4.12
N ASP A 606 31.65 17.80 -3.28
CA ASP A 606 32.04 17.89 -1.87
C ASP A 606 33.58 17.72 -1.67
N LYS A 607 34.03 17.80 -0.42
CA LYS A 607 35.46 17.62 -0.08
C LYS A 607 35.96 16.19 -0.32
N ALA A 608 35.07 15.20 -0.31
CA ALA A 608 35.40 13.79 -0.54
C ALA A 608 35.38 13.41 -2.03
N GLY A 609 34.96 14.32 -2.92
CA GLY A 609 34.90 14.09 -4.36
C GLY A 609 33.58 13.48 -4.84
N ASN A 610 32.54 13.47 -4.02
CA ASN A 610 31.19 13.10 -4.47
C ASN A 610 30.53 14.30 -5.14
N LEU A 611 29.74 14.02 -6.17
CA LEU A 611 28.90 15.01 -6.84
C LEU A 611 27.50 15.00 -6.20
N TRP A 612 27.00 16.16 -5.82
CA TRP A 612 25.65 16.38 -5.33
C TRP A 612 24.81 17.00 -6.44
N LEU A 613 23.88 16.22 -6.96
CA LEU A 613 23.10 16.50 -8.16
C LEU A 613 21.68 16.94 -7.77
N THR A 614 21.25 18.12 -8.22
CA THR A 614 19.86 18.58 -8.05
C THR A 614 19.02 18.11 -9.24
N THR A 615 17.84 17.55 -8.99
CA THR A 615 16.98 16.95 -10.04
C THR A 615 15.52 17.38 -9.91
N ASN A 616 14.64 16.89 -10.80
CA ASN A 616 13.18 17.00 -10.61
C ASN A 616 12.61 16.10 -9.52
N LEU A 617 13.34 15.05 -9.10
CA LEU A 617 12.89 14.09 -8.09
C LEU A 617 13.86 13.99 -6.91
N GLY A 618 14.30 15.15 -6.42
CA GLY A 618 15.11 15.26 -5.21
C GLY A 618 16.59 15.55 -5.48
N LEU A 619 17.41 15.27 -4.48
CA LEU A 619 18.85 15.49 -4.47
C LEU A 619 19.57 14.13 -4.51
N SER A 620 20.61 13.98 -5.33
CA SER A 620 21.38 12.74 -5.43
C SER A 620 22.85 12.98 -5.09
N LYS A 621 23.38 12.21 -4.12
CA LYS A 621 24.81 12.12 -3.87
C LYS A 621 25.37 10.97 -4.71
N PHE A 622 26.18 11.31 -5.69
CA PHE A 622 26.82 10.39 -6.62
C PHE A 622 28.32 10.26 -6.29
N ASN A 623 28.78 9.03 -6.05
CA ASN A 623 30.21 8.74 -5.97
C ASN A 623 30.72 8.36 -7.37
N PRO A 624 31.50 9.22 -8.03
CA PRO A 624 31.94 8.98 -9.41
C PRO A 624 33.04 7.92 -9.53
N ASP A 625 33.67 7.50 -8.44
CA ASP A 625 34.69 6.44 -8.44
C ASP A 625 34.08 5.04 -8.23
N GLU A 626 33.07 4.95 -7.35
CA GLU A 626 32.35 3.69 -7.06
C GLU A 626 31.13 3.49 -7.96
N MET A 627 30.68 4.54 -8.65
CA MET A 627 29.48 4.56 -9.50
C MET A 627 28.20 4.21 -8.73
N THR A 628 28.06 4.77 -7.53
CA THR A 628 26.90 4.54 -6.65
C THR A 628 26.14 5.83 -6.38
N PHE A 629 24.81 5.74 -6.37
CA PHE A 629 23.91 6.85 -6.07
C PHE A 629 23.26 6.68 -4.71
N ARG A 630 23.16 7.79 -3.97
CA ARG A 630 22.36 7.92 -2.76
C ARG A 630 21.39 9.08 -2.91
N ASN A 631 20.11 8.76 -3.01
CA ASN A 631 19.06 9.73 -3.33
C ASN A 631 18.30 10.17 -2.08
N TYR A 632 17.93 11.44 -2.05
CA TYR A 632 17.17 12.09 -0.99
C TYR A 632 15.95 12.79 -1.62
N THR A 633 14.81 12.75 -0.94
CA THR A 633 13.55 13.34 -1.42
C THR A 633 12.98 14.33 -0.41
N ALA A 634 11.84 14.97 -0.71
CA ALA A 634 11.13 15.86 0.20
C ALA A 634 10.87 15.23 1.59
N SER A 635 10.66 13.91 1.63
CA SER A 635 10.49 13.16 2.90
C SER A 635 11.74 13.12 3.80
N ASP A 636 12.93 13.41 3.27
CA ASP A 636 14.19 13.53 4.02
C ASP A 636 14.48 14.97 4.49
N GLY A 637 13.54 15.90 4.28
CA GLY A 637 13.64 17.30 4.67
C GLY A 637 13.97 18.28 3.53
N LEU A 638 14.00 17.84 2.28
CA LEU A 638 14.19 18.75 1.14
C LEU A 638 13.01 19.72 0.98
N GLN A 639 13.25 20.90 0.42
CA GLN A 639 12.24 21.95 0.21
C GLN A 639 11.07 21.47 -0.66
N SER A 640 11.40 20.63 -1.64
CA SER A 640 10.52 19.91 -2.57
C SER A 640 11.37 18.82 -3.23
N ASN A 641 10.74 17.99 -4.05
CA ASN A 641 11.46 17.14 -4.98
C ASN A 641 12.02 17.93 -6.18
N GLU A 642 11.35 19.02 -6.57
CA GLU A 642 11.74 19.82 -7.73
C GLU A 642 12.70 20.96 -7.33
N PHE A 643 13.90 20.94 -7.90
CA PHE A 643 14.92 21.97 -7.75
C PHE A 643 14.94 22.94 -8.93
N ASN A 644 15.61 24.09 -8.76
CA ASN A 644 15.81 25.06 -9.84
C ASN A 644 17.26 25.08 -10.32
N ARG A 645 17.44 25.45 -11.59
CA ARG A 645 18.70 25.37 -12.33
C ARG A 645 19.91 26.10 -11.71
N ASN A 646 19.72 27.35 -11.29
CA ASN A 646 20.78 28.21 -10.77
C ASN A 646 20.72 28.37 -9.25
N ALA A 647 19.77 27.73 -8.58
CA ALA A 647 19.56 27.92 -7.16
C ALA A 647 20.52 27.03 -6.36
N TYR A 648 21.83 27.25 -6.47
CA TYR A 648 22.82 26.50 -5.71
C TYR A 648 24.05 27.35 -5.36
N GLU A 649 24.66 27.10 -4.21
CA GLU A 649 25.88 27.81 -3.80
C GLU A 649 26.71 26.95 -2.82
N VAL A 650 28.05 27.06 -2.90
CA VAL A 650 28.96 26.49 -1.90
C VAL A 650 29.50 27.60 -1.04
N LEU A 651 29.09 27.61 0.22
CA LEU A 651 29.51 28.63 1.16
C LEU A 651 30.99 28.49 1.53
N SER A 652 31.58 29.60 1.94
CA SER A 652 32.91 29.71 2.53
C SER A 652 33.08 28.83 3.78
N SER A 653 31.99 28.54 4.49
CA SER A 653 31.92 27.56 5.59
C SER A 653 32.06 26.11 5.14
N GLY A 654 31.82 25.81 3.86
CA GLY A 654 31.71 24.46 3.30
C GLY A 654 30.29 23.88 3.29
N GLU A 655 29.30 24.65 3.75
CA GLU A 655 27.88 24.31 3.62
C GLU A 655 27.41 24.49 2.17
N PHE A 656 26.43 23.70 1.76
CA PHE A 656 25.73 23.83 0.49
C PHE A 656 24.39 24.51 0.70
N ILE A 657 24.03 25.38 -0.23
CA ILE A 657 22.68 25.88 -0.41
C ILE A 657 22.13 25.30 -1.70
N VAL A 658 20.90 24.76 -1.66
CA VAL A 658 20.18 24.28 -2.84
C VAL A 658 18.71 24.71 -2.77
N GLY A 659 18.23 25.41 -3.79
CA GLY A 659 16.90 26.00 -3.85
C GLY A 659 16.04 25.44 -4.98
N GLY A 660 14.73 25.66 -4.86
CA GLY A 660 13.78 25.18 -5.84
C GLY A 660 12.46 25.93 -5.79
N VAL A 661 11.37 25.18 -5.90
CA VAL A 661 10.01 25.74 -6.02
C VAL A 661 9.39 26.15 -4.68
N ASN A 662 9.99 25.76 -3.55
CA ASN A 662 9.43 25.95 -2.22
C ASN A 662 10.45 26.44 -1.18
N GLY A 663 11.34 27.36 -1.55
CA GLY A 663 12.42 27.84 -0.69
C GLY A 663 13.74 27.14 -1.00
N PHE A 664 14.60 27.03 0.01
CA PHE A 664 15.91 26.41 -0.16
C PHE A 664 16.35 25.63 1.08
N ASN A 665 17.20 24.65 0.86
CA ASN A 665 17.87 23.90 1.91
C ASN A 665 19.28 24.44 2.16
N ILE A 666 19.72 24.40 3.42
CA ILE A 666 21.11 24.64 3.82
C ILE A 666 21.59 23.40 4.57
N PHE A 667 22.78 22.90 4.25
CA PHE A 667 23.37 21.77 4.98
C PHE A 667 24.87 21.65 4.74
N HIS A 668 25.59 21.01 5.65
CA HIS A 668 26.96 20.59 5.39
C HIS A 668 26.97 19.15 4.85
N PRO A 669 27.66 18.80 3.74
CA PRO A 669 27.66 17.43 3.22
C PRO A 669 28.08 16.37 4.25
N ASP A 670 29.06 16.68 5.09
CA ASP A 670 29.55 15.78 6.15
C ASP A 670 28.57 15.60 7.33
N SER A 671 27.56 16.48 7.49
CA SER A 671 26.52 16.31 8.51
C SER A 671 25.42 15.34 8.06
N ILE A 672 25.31 15.07 6.76
CA ILE A 672 24.35 14.11 6.20
C ILE A 672 24.86 12.70 6.43
N LYS A 673 24.30 12.04 7.44
CA LYS A 673 24.66 10.66 7.80
C LYS A 673 23.44 9.77 7.69
N ASP A 674 23.64 8.59 7.12
CA ASP A 674 22.65 7.53 7.11
C ASP A 674 22.61 6.83 8.47
N SER A 675 21.43 6.29 8.81
CA SER A 675 21.25 5.50 10.01
C SER A 675 22.02 4.19 9.92
N ASP A 676 22.79 3.90 10.96
CA ASP A 676 23.52 2.64 11.17
C ASP A 676 22.64 1.54 11.79
N TYR A 677 21.36 1.86 12.07
CA TYR A 677 20.40 0.90 12.61
C TYR A 677 20.06 -0.18 11.58
N VAL A 678 20.37 -1.43 11.92
CA VAL A 678 19.99 -2.61 11.14
C VAL A 678 18.62 -3.09 11.62
N PRO A 679 17.60 -3.12 10.75
CA PRO A 679 16.24 -3.43 11.18
C PRO A 679 16.03 -4.92 11.42
N GLN A 680 15.06 -5.25 12.27
CA GLN A 680 14.56 -6.63 12.39
C GLN A 680 13.59 -6.94 11.25
N ILE A 681 13.70 -8.13 10.67
CA ILE A 681 12.75 -8.63 9.66
C ILE A 681 11.85 -9.66 10.32
N LYS A 682 10.54 -9.56 10.08
CA LYS A 682 9.55 -10.54 10.55
C LYS A 682 8.61 -10.92 9.42
N ILE A 683 8.14 -12.17 9.45
CA ILE A 683 7.00 -12.61 8.64
C ILE A 683 5.75 -12.33 9.48
N THR A 684 4.98 -11.34 9.10
CA THR A 684 3.89 -10.79 9.92
C THR A 684 2.56 -11.52 9.70
N GLN A 685 2.41 -12.16 8.54
CA GLN A 685 1.25 -12.96 8.18
C GLN A 685 1.64 -14.14 7.29
N PHE A 686 0.98 -15.29 7.52
CA PHE A 686 1.12 -16.50 6.72
C PHE A 686 -0.27 -17.00 6.35
N ASP A 687 -0.51 -17.14 5.05
CA ASP A 687 -1.78 -17.64 4.53
C ASP A 687 -1.58 -19.02 3.91
N VAL A 688 -2.50 -19.95 4.16
CA VAL A 688 -2.58 -21.23 3.43
C VAL A 688 -3.97 -21.35 2.82
N LEU A 689 -4.02 -21.73 1.55
CA LEU A 689 -5.27 -21.77 0.77
C LEU A 689 -6.04 -20.43 0.85
N TYR A 690 -5.30 -19.31 0.85
CA TYR A 690 -5.82 -17.93 0.96
C TYR A 690 -6.48 -17.58 2.30
N ASN A 691 -6.34 -18.42 3.33
CA ASN A 691 -6.80 -18.13 4.69
C ASN A 691 -5.60 -17.81 5.58
N SER A 692 -5.66 -16.70 6.30
CA SER A 692 -4.67 -16.32 7.30
C SER A 692 -4.72 -17.25 8.49
N ILE A 693 -3.56 -17.75 8.91
CA ILE A 693 -3.43 -18.70 10.01
C ILE A 693 -2.81 -18.04 11.23
N GLY A 694 -3.52 -18.09 12.35
CA GLY A 694 -2.99 -17.80 13.68
C GLY A 694 -2.36 -19.01 14.36
N ALA A 695 -1.76 -18.80 15.52
CA ALA A 695 -1.23 -19.89 16.32
C ALA A 695 -2.35 -20.88 16.70
N LYS A 696 -2.14 -22.18 16.45
CA LYS A 696 -3.05 -23.29 16.76
C LYS A 696 -4.37 -23.33 15.99
N ASP A 697 -4.53 -22.52 14.96
CA ASP A 697 -5.68 -22.62 14.05
C ASP A 697 -5.68 -23.95 13.30
N LYS A 698 -6.88 -24.45 12.99
CA LYS A 698 -7.07 -25.73 12.30
C LYS A 698 -7.47 -25.51 10.85
N ILE A 699 -6.68 -26.04 9.93
CA ILE A 699 -7.03 -26.16 8.51
C ILE A 699 -7.13 -27.65 8.18
N ASN A 700 -8.26 -28.05 7.61
CA ASN A 700 -8.56 -29.47 7.32
C ASN A 700 -8.39 -30.40 8.53
N GLY A 701 -8.59 -29.88 9.74
CA GLY A 701 -8.42 -30.61 11.00
C GLY A 701 -6.99 -30.64 11.55
N ASN A 702 -6.00 -30.12 10.82
CA ASN A 702 -4.58 -30.10 11.20
C ASN A 702 -4.16 -28.72 11.71
N ILE A 703 -3.27 -28.73 12.71
CA ILE A 703 -2.61 -27.52 13.20
C ILE A 703 -1.35 -27.33 12.38
N ILE A 704 -1.29 -26.27 11.59
CA ILE A 704 -0.14 -25.96 10.73
C ILE A 704 0.92 -25.18 11.52
N LEU A 705 0.47 -24.29 12.41
CA LEU A 705 1.33 -23.41 13.20
C LEU A 705 1.15 -23.70 14.69
N ASP A 706 2.15 -24.32 15.32
CA ASP A 706 2.17 -24.51 16.79
C ASP A 706 2.33 -23.20 17.56
N LYS A 707 3.00 -22.23 16.91
CA LYS A 707 3.26 -20.87 17.40
C LYS A 707 2.90 -19.86 16.32
N SER A 708 2.68 -18.60 16.71
CA SER A 708 2.50 -17.49 15.77
C SER A 708 3.66 -17.45 14.77
N ILE A 709 3.38 -17.11 13.52
CA ILE A 709 4.36 -17.15 12.42
C ILE A 709 5.66 -16.40 12.73
N ASN A 710 5.59 -15.32 13.53
CA ASN A 710 6.74 -14.55 14.01
C ASN A 710 7.78 -15.37 14.81
N TYR A 711 7.39 -16.54 15.32
CA TYR A 711 8.18 -17.42 16.19
C TYR A 711 8.43 -18.80 15.55
N THR A 712 8.02 -18.99 14.30
CA THR A 712 8.05 -20.28 13.61
C THR A 712 9.21 -20.31 12.63
N SER A 713 10.06 -21.34 12.74
CA SER A 713 11.17 -21.59 11.82
C SER A 713 10.88 -22.68 10.80
N GLU A 714 9.89 -23.54 11.08
CA GLU A 714 9.55 -24.72 10.28
C GLU A 714 8.03 -24.81 10.14
N VAL A 715 7.55 -25.06 8.92
CA VAL A 715 6.14 -25.22 8.60
C VAL A 715 5.97 -26.52 7.82
N ASP A 716 5.14 -27.41 8.33
CA ASP A 716 4.80 -28.66 7.68
C ASP A 716 3.40 -28.59 7.08
N LEU A 717 3.30 -28.90 5.79
CA LEU A 717 2.06 -28.86 5.02
C LEU A 717 1.76 -30.23 4.42
N ASN A 718 0.48 -30.55 4.36
CA ASN A 718 0.00 -31.70 3.60
C ASN A 718 -0.05 -31.36 2.12
N TYR A 719 -0.10 -32.40 1.28
CA TYR A 719 -0.24 -32.26 -0.17
C TYR A 719 -1.38 -31.36 -0.64
N ALA A 720 -2.49 -31.30 0.11
CA ALA A 720 -3.65 -30.47 -0.23
C ALA A 720 -3.47 -28.98 0.14
N GLU A 721 -2.48 -28.64 0.97
CA GLU A 721 -2.18 -27.31 1.49
C GLU A 721 -1.07 -26.64 0.64
N ASN A 722 -1.07 -26.86 -0.67
CA ASN A 722 0.04 -26.52 -1.56
C ASN A 722 0.03 -25.07 -2.10
N VAL A 723 -0.79 -24.20 -1.52
CA VAL A 723 -0.84 -22.76 -1.83
C VAL A 723 -0.56 -21.99 -0.55
N VAL A 724 0.54 -21.24 -0.55
CA VAL A 724 1.03 -20.49 0.62
C VAL A 724 1.32 -19.04 0.25
N SER A 725 1.07 -18.11 1.17
CA SER A 725 1.52 -16.73 1.05
C SER A 725 2.32 -16.31 2.28
N PHE A 726 3.41 -15.59 2.05
CA PHE A 726 4.21 -14.96 3.09
C PHE A 726 4.05 -13.45 2.98
N GLU A 727 3.74 -12.79 4.09
CA GLU A 727 3.85 -11.35 4.21
C GLU A 727 4.95 -10.98 5.21
N PHE A 728 5.80 -10.02 4.84
CA PHE A 728 6.98 -9.67 5.62
C PHE A 728 7.15 -8.16 5.78
N SER A 729 7.76 -7.77 6.90
CA SER A 729 8.00 -6.38 7.26
C SER A 729 9.40 -6.19 7.82
N SER A 730 10.03 -5.08 7.40
CA SER A 730 11.21 -4.50 8.05
C SER A 730 10.71 -3.57 9.16
N LEU A 731 11.01 -3.92 10.41
CA LEU A 731 10.58 -3.19 11.60
C LEU A 731 11.45 -1.94 11.82
N HIS A 732 11.35 -1.01 10.88
CA HIS A 732 11.92 0.32 10.92
C HIS A 732 10.92 1.33 10.39
N PHE A 733 10.49 2.23 11.27
CA PHE A 733 9.23 2.95 11.12
C PHE A 733 9.36 4.39 10.60
N ALA A 734 10.59 4.93 10.58
CA ALA A 734 10.86 6.32 10.21
C ALA A 734 10.23 6.69 8.86
N GLN A 735 10.53 5.89 7.83
CA GLN A 735 9.96 6.02 6.48
C GLN A 735 9.79 4.62 5.87
N SER A 736 8.83 3.85 6.40
CA SER A 736 8.60 2.45 6.01
C SER A 736 8.33 2.25 4.50
N ASN A 737 7.80 3.27 3.81
CA ASN A 737 7.60 3.25 2.36
C ASN A 737 8.91 3.22 1.53
N LYS A 738 10.06 3.58 2.12
CA LYS A 738 11.37 3.50 1.47
C LYS A 738 12.11 2.18 1.69
N ASN A 739 11.60 1.31 2.56
CA ASN A 739 12.23 0.01 2.80
C ASN A 739 12.15 -0.85 1.52
N LYS A 740 13.28 -1.45 1.15
CA LYS A 740 13.40 -2.39 0.02
C LYS A 740 13.54 -3.81 0.54
N TYR A 741 13.10 -4.78 -0.25
CA TYR A 741 13.10 -6.18 0.10
C TYR A 741 13.71 -7.03 -1.02
N LYS A 742 14.31 -8.16 -0.64
CA LYS A 742 14.70 -9.24 -1.54
C LYS A 742 14.18 -10.55 -0.97
N TYR A 743 13.51 -11.35 -1.77
CA TYR A 743 13.02 -12.65 -1.32
C TYR A 743 13.28 -13.76 -2.35
N LYS A 744 13.24 -15.01 -1.90
CA LYS A 744 13.26 -16.20 -2.75
C LYS A 744 12.72 -17.42 -1.99
N LEU A 745 12.34 -18.46 -2.73
CA LEU A 745 11.94 -19.75 -2.17
C LEU A 745 12.84 -20.83 -2.77
N GLU A 746 13.90 -21.20 -2.04
CA GLU A 746 14.83 -22.23 -2.49
C GLU A 746 14.08 -23.55 -2.68
N GLY A 747 14.34 -24.21 -3.82
CA GLY A 747 13.55 -25.36 -4.28
C GLY A 747 12.39 -25.01 -5.22
N PHE A 748 11.98 -23.73 -5.30
CA PHE A 748 11.04 -23.22 -6.32
C PHE A 748 11.73 -22.21 -7.26
N ASN A 749 12.43 -21.24 -6.70
CA ASN A 749 13.20 -20.21 -7.39
C ASN A 749 14.47 -19.89 -6.57
N ASP A 750 15.65 -20.00 -7.19
CA ASP A 750 16.93 -19.81 -6.49
C ASP A 750 17.49 -18.38 -6.60
N ASN A 751 17.00 -17.58 -7.56
CA ASN A 751 17.40 -16.19 -7.78
C ASN A 751 16.60 -15.24 -6.87
N TRP A 752 17.27 -14.26 -6.27
CA TRP A 752 16.60 -13.20 -5.51
C TRP A 752 15.66 -12.37 -6.39
N VAL A 753 14.45 -12.14 -5.90
CA VAL A 753 13.47 -11.22 -6.47
C VAL A 753 13.44 -9.96 -5.62
N GLU A 754 13.59 -8.79 -6.23
CA GLU A 754 13.47 -7.50 -5.53
C GLU A 754 12.01 -7.09 -5.39
N ALA A 755 11.68 -6.48 -4.25
CA ALA A 755 10.36 -5.95 -3.95
C ALA A 755 10.45 -4.59 -3.24
N THR A 756 9.43 -3.78 -3.45
CA THR A 756 9.26 -2.49 -2.77
C THR A 756 8.35 -2.64 -1.55
N ALA A 757 8.24 -1.58 -0.74
CA ALA A 757 7.34 -1.51 0.41
C ALA A 757 5.85 -1.81 0.11
N ASN A 758 5.42 -1.69 -1.16
CA ASN A 758 4.04 -2.00 -1.57
C ASN A 758 3.84 -3.47 -1.99
N GLN A 759 4.92 -4.27 -2.05
CA GLN A 759 4.93 -5.66 -2.54
C GLN A 759 5.46 -6.61 -1.46
N ARG A 760 4.92 -6.49 -0.25
CA ARG A 760 5.35 -7.24 0.94
C ARG A 760 4.75 -8.63 1.05
N ARG A 761 3.73 -8.94 0.25
CA ARG A 761 3.05 -10.24 0.22
C ARG A 761 3.42 -10.99 -1.06
N VAL A 762 3.91 -12.21 -0.90
CA VAL A 762 4.25 -13.13 -1.99
C VAL A 762 3.47 -14.43 -1.86
N THR A 763 2.92 -14.92 -2.96
CA THR A 763 2.14 -16.17 -3.00
C THR A 763 2.81 -17.20 -3.90
N TYR A 764 2.96 -18.42 -3.39
CA TYR A 764 3.42 -19.59 -4.13
C TYR A 764 2.26 -20.58 -4.28
N THR A 765 2.03 -21.06 -5.49
CA THR A 765 0.92 -21.98 -5.81
C THR A 765 1.44 -23.31 -6.34
N ASN A 766 0.68 -24.37 -6.12
CA ASN A 766 0.97 -25.73 -6.61
C ASN A 766 2.36 -26.23 -6.21
N LEU A 767 2.73 -26.09 -4.93
CA LEU A 767 3.99 -26.64 -4.42
C LEU A 767 4.02 -28.17 -4.51
N ASP A 768 5.08 -28.70 -5.11
CA ASP A 768 5.37 -30.13 -5.18
C ASP A 768 5.76 -30.70 -3.80
N PRO A 769 5.53 -32.00 -3.53
CA PRO A 769 5.99 -32.63 -2.29
C PRO A 769 7.51 -32.67 -2.14
N LYS A 770 8.07 -31.70 -1.41
CA LYS A 770 9.49 -31.63 -1.03
C LYS A 770 9.72 -30.56 0.04
N GLU A 771 10.96 -30.40 0.44
CA GLU A 771 11.43 -29.33 1.32
C GLU A 771 11.78 -28.08 0.49
N TYR A 772 11.40 -26.93 1.04
CA TYR A 772 11.68 -25.59 0.53
C TYR A 772 12.22 -24.72 1.66
N THR A 773 12.97 -23.67 1.32
CA THR A 773 13.39 -22.66 2.29
C THR A 773 13.06 -21.28 1.76
N PHE A 774 12.08 -20.62 2.40
CA PHE A 774 11.78 -19.22 2.12
C PHE A 774 12.85 -18.34 2.76
N LYS A 775 13.41 -17.40 2.01
CA LYS A 775 14.41 -16.44 2.50
C LYS A 775 14.00 -15.03 2.14
N VAL A 776 14.16 -14.10 3.09
CA VAL A 776 13.91 -12.67 2.87
C VAL A 776 14.98 -11.81 3.52
N LEU A 777 15.38 -10.75 2.80
CA LEU A 777 16.23 -9.66 3.23
C LEU A 777 15.45 -8.35 3.09
N ALA A 778 15.81 -7.37 3.91
CA ALA A 778 15.20 -6.05 3.86
C ALA A 778 16.23 -4.97 4.17
N THR A 779 15.87 -3.72 3.85
CA THR A 779 16.61 -2.53 4.26
C THR A 779 15.88 -1.73 5.33
N ASN A 780 16.60 -0.83 5.98
CA ASN A 780 15.98 0.35 6.60
C ASN A 780 15.64 1.40 5.52
N SER A 781 15.12 2.56 5.92
CA SER A 781 14.74 3.64 5.01
C SER A 781 15.92 4.31 4.31
N ASP A 782 17.13 4.13 4.85
CA ASP A 782 18.37 4.66 4.30
C ASP A 782 19.11 3.67 3.39
N GLY A 783 18.54 2.47 3.16
CA GLY A 783 19.09 1.47 2.25
C GLY A 783 20.13 0.53 2.88
N VAL A 784 20.27 0.52 4.21
CA VAL A 784 21.16 -0.44 4.91
C VAL A 784 20.49 -1.81 4.95
N TRP A 785 21.08 -2.77 4.24
CA TRP A 785 20.62 -4.16 4.19
C TRP A 785 20.95 -4.93 5.47
N VAL A 786 20.03 -5.80 5.88
CA VAL A 786 20.33 -6.84 6.88
C VAL A 786 21.36 -7.81 6.29
N LYS A 787 22.33 -8.24 7.11
CA LYS A 787 23.45 -9.11 6.66
C LYS A 787 23.02 -10.56 6.41
N GLU A 788 22.17 -11.08 7.28
CA GLU A 788 21.70 -12.47 7.23
C GLU A 788 20.21 -12.50 6.88
N PRO A 789 19.78 -13.37 5.94
CA PRO A 789 18.38 -13.48 5.58
C PRO A 789 17.57 -14.13 6.71
N LEU A 790 16.34 -13.66 6.91
CA LEU A 790 15.34 -14.42 7.65
C LEU A 790 14.94 -15.64 6.82
N ALA A 791 15.00 -16.83 7.41
CA ALA A 791 14.71 -18.09 6.73
C ALA A 791 13.60 -18.88 7.44
N ILE A 792 12.66 -19.43 6.67
CA ILE A 792 11.65 -20.40 7.13
C ILE A 792 11.73 -21.64 6.26
N ASN A 793 11.86 -22.80 6.90
CA ASN A 793 11.80 -24.09 6.23
C ASN A 793 10.33 -24.50 6.05
N LEU A 794 10.00 -24.97 4.85
CA LEU A 794 8.66 -25.35 4.47
C LEU A 794 8.70 -26.76 3.88
N THR A 795 8.03 -27.71 4.51
CA THR A 795 7.96 -29.10 4.04
C THR A 795 6.58 -29.40 3.50
N VAL A 796 6.47 -29.83 2.25
CA VAL A 796 5.21 -30.34 1.68
C VAL A 796 5.26 -31.86 1.63
N HIS A 797 4.45 -32.53 2.44
CA HIS A 797 4.44 -33.98 2.51
C HIS A 797 3.74 -34.62 1.31
N PRO A 798 4.27 -35.74 0.77
CA PRO A 798 3.63 -36.46 -0.32
C PRO A 798 2.33 -37.11 0.14
N PRO A 799 1.32 -37.20 -0.74
CA PRO A 799 0.10 -37.93 -0.42
C PRO A 799 0.40 -39.42 -0.24
N PHE A 800 -0.45 -40.13 0.52
CA PHE A 800 -0.17 -41.51 0.93
C PHE A 800 0.13 -42.44 -0.27
N TRP A 801 -0.48 -42.22 -1.44
CA TRP A 801 -0.27 -43.03 -2.65
C TRP A 801 1.09 -42.83 -3.32
N MET A 802 1.81 -41.76 -2.98
CA MET A 802 3.17 -41.50 -3.46
C MET A 802 4.24 -42.13 -2.57
N THR A 803 3.89 -42.68 -1.40
CA THR A 803 4.86 -43.32 -0.49
C THR A 803 5.42 -44.62 -1.06
N TRP A 804 6.68 -44.92 -0.75
CA TRP A 804 7.38 -46.10 -1.28
C TRP A 804 6.71 -47.41 -0.86
N TRP A 805 6.22 -47.51 0.38
CA TRP A 805 5.57 -48.72 0.89
C TRP A 805 4.22 -48.96 0.23
N PHE A 806 3.45 -47.90 -0.08
CA PHE A 806 2.19 -48.03 -0.82
C PHE A 806 2.45 -48.50 -2.25
N ARG A 807 3.45 -47.92 -2.93
CA ARG A 807 3.88 -48.36 -4.26
C ARG A 807 4.34 -49.82 -4.26
N ILE A 808 5.15 -50.22 -3.28
CA ILE A 808 5.57 -51.63 -3.12
C ILE A 808 4.36 -52.52 -2.85
N THR A 809 3.39 -52.08 -2.05
CA THR A 809 2.17 -52.84 -1.78
C THR A 809 1.34 -53.04 -3.05
N ILE A 810 1.16 -51.99 -3.87
CA ILE A 810 0.51 -52.11 -5.18
C ILE A 810 1.29 -53.08 -6.09
N ILE A 811 2.62 -52.98 -6.13
CA ILE A 811 3.45 -53.89 -6.92
C ILE A 811 3.29 -55.34 -6.43
N MET A 812 3.28 -55.57 -5.12
CA MET A 812 3.06 -56.90 -4.55
C MET A 812 1.65 -57.42 -4.80
N VAL A 813 0.62 -56.56 -4.73
CA VAL A 813 -0.76 -56.92 -5.07
C VAL A 813 -0.86 -57.24 -6.56
N PHE A 814 -0.20 -56.48 -7.42
CA PHE A 814 -0.15 -56.75 -8.86
C PHE A 814 0.58 -58.06 -9.16
N LEU A 815 1.77 -58.28 -8.60
CA LEU A 815 2.52 -59.53 -8.73
C LEU A 815 1.75 -60.72 -8.15
N GLY A 816 1.09 -60.54 -7.01
CA GLY A 816 0.21 -61.53 -6.39
C GLY A 816 -1.02 -61.83 -7.24
N SER A 817 -1.58 -60.83 -7.92
CA SER A 817 -2.70 -60.98 -8.85
C SER A 817 -2.25 -61.70 -10.13
N VAL A 818 -1.09 -61.34 -10.67
CA VAL A 818 -0.47 -62.04 -11.82
C VAL A 818 -0.13 -63.48 -11.45
N TYR A 819 0.42 -63.73 -10.25
CA TYR A 819 0.70 -65.06 -9.75
C TYR A 819 -0.58 -65.87 -9.50
N SER A 820 -1.62 -65.24 -8.95
CA SER A 820 -2.93 -65.87 -8.74
C SER A 820 -3.59 -66.21 -10.07
N TRP A 821 -3.51 -65.31 -11.05
CA TRP A 821 -3.97 -65.55 -12.42
C TRP A 821 -3.18 -66.65 -13.12
N TYR A 822 -1.86 -66.65 -12.98
CA TYR A 822 -0.98 -67.70 -13.52
C TYR A 822 -1.27 -69.06 -12.88
N SER A 823 -1.40 -69.12 -11.56
CA SER A 823 -1.74 -70.34 -10.80
C SER A 823 -3.15 -70.83 -11.15
N TYR A 824 -4.11 -69.92 -11.31
CA TYR A 824 -5.46 -70.23 -11.79
C TYR A 824 -5.44 -70.81 -13.20
N ARG A 825 -4.69 -70.21 -14.13
CA ARG A 825 -4.52 -70.70 -15.51
C ARG A 825 -3.87 -72.09 -15.54
N MET A 826 -2.81 -72.30 -14.76
CA MET A 826 -2.13 -73.58 -14.65
C MET A 826 -3.05 -74.68 -14.10
N ASN A 827 -3.83 -74.36 -13.06
CA ASN A 827 -4.82 -75.28 -12.49
C ASN A 827 -6.00 -75.54 -13.45
N LYS A 828 -6.36 -74.58 -14.30
CA LYS A 828 -7.37 -74.75 -15.36
C LYS A 828 -6.89 -75.71 -16.46
N GLU A 829 -5.63 -75.63 -16.90
CA GLU A 829 -5.04 -76.57 -17.86
C GLU A 829 -4.95 -78.01 -17.31
N LEU A 830 -4.57 -78.16 -16.04
CA LEU A 830 -4.58 -79.46 -15.35
C LEU A 830 -5.99 -80.05 -15.21
N ARG A 831 -7.01 -79.21 -15.00
CA ARG A 831 -8.42 -79.63 -14.98
C ARG A 831 -8.95 -80.03 -16.36
N GLN A 832 -8.55 -79.33 -17.43
CA GLN A 832 -8.94 -79.69 -18.81
C GLN A 832 -8.37 -81.02 -19.28
N LYS A 833 -7.14 -81.37 -18.85
CA LYS A 833 -6.58 -82.72 -19.06
C LYS A 833 -7.39 -83.81 -18.36
N ARG A 834 -7.84 -83.56 -17.11
CA ARG A 834 -8.69 -84.49 -16.35
C ARG A 834 -10.12 -84.59 -16.88
N GLU A 835 -10.65 -83.51 -17.45
CA GLU A 835 -11.98 -83.51 -18.08
C GLU A 835 -12.03 -84.26 -19.42
N LEU A 836 -10.93 -84.32 -20.17
CA LEU A 836 -10.88 -85.06 -21.44
C LEU A 836 -10.92 -86.58 -21.22
N GLU A 837 -10.36 -87.05 -20.09
CA GLU A 837 -10.40 -88.45 -19.66
C GLU A 837 -11.79 -88.86 -19.13
N ILE A 838 -12.54 -87.92 -18.55
CA ILE A 838 -13.88 -88.15 -17.99
C ILE A 838 -14.99 -88.01 -19.06
N LYS A 839 -14.81 -87.17 -20.08
CA LYS A 839 -15.80 -86.94 -21.18
C LYS A 839 -15.94 -88.11 -22.17
N VAL A 840 -15.00 -89.05 -22.22
CA VAL A 840 -15.11 -90.31 -23.00
C VAL A 840 -15.96 -91.36 -22.26
N ALA A 841 -16.15 -91.22 -20.95
CA ALA A 841 -16.84 -92.19 -20.11
C ALA A 841 -18.32 -91.85 -19.77
N GLN A 842 -18.79 -90.62 -19.99
CA GLN A 842 -20.09 -90.13 -19.48
C GLN A 842 -21.10 -89.71 -20.57
N ARG A 843 -20.89 -90.10 -21.83
CA ARG A 843 -21.82 -89.82 -22.95
C ARG A 843 -22.93 -90.86 -23.12
N THR A 844 -23.11 -91.74 -22.13
CA THR A 844 -24.18 -92.72 -22.06
C THR A 844 -24.95 -92.43 -20.78
N GLU A 845 -26.26 -92.21 -20.92
CA GLU A 845 -27.24 -92.05 -19.82
C GLU A 845 -27.68 -90.61 -19.47
N LYS A 846 -28.52 -90.08 -20.38
CA LYS A 846 -29.78 -89.35 -20.07
C LYS A 846 -29.67 -88.08 -19.23
N ILE A 847 -29.94 -86.88 -19.78
CA ILE A 847 -31.16 -86.53 -20.54
C ILE A 847 -32.39 -87.26 -19.96
N LEU A 848 -32.82 -86.92 -18.73
CA LEU A 848 -34.25 -87.05 -18.39
C LEU A 848 -34.79 -86.28 -17.18
N ILE A 849 -34.04 -85.50 -16.39
CA ILE A 849 -34.65 -84.77 -15.25
C ILE A 849 -34.06 -83.36 -15.10
N GLN A 850 -34.27 -82.53 -16.13
CA GLN A 850 -34.25 -81.06 -16.02
C GLN A 850 -35.68 -80.61 -15.68
N SER A 851 -36.08 -80.60 -14.40
CA SER A 851 -37.45 -80.17 -14.05
C SER A 851 -37.74 -79.83 -12.58
N LYS A 852 -36.76 -79.53 -11.70
CA LYS A 852 -37.08 -78.93 -10.38
C LYS A 852 -35.83 -78.49 -9.62
N GLU A 853 -35.35 -77.27 -9.87
CA GLU A 853 -34.44 -76.56 -8.97
C GLU A 853 -34.30 -75.09 -9.41
N LEU A 854 -35.45 -74.43 -9.61
CA LEU A 854 -35.54 -72.98 -9.85
C LEU A 854 -36.06 -72.21 -8.63
N GLU A 855 -36.02 -72.83 -7.45
CA GLU A 855 -36.45 -72.22 -6.17
C GLU A 855 -35.31 -72.05 -5.16
N GLN A 856 -34.07 -72.43 -5.49
CA GLN A 856 -32.95 -72.38 -4.55
C GLN A 856 -31.80 -71.48 -5.04
N GLN A 857 -32.14 -70.39 -5.74
CA GLN A 857 -31.21 -69.29 -6.07
C GLN A 857 -31.72 -67.93 -5.59
N ALA A 858 -32.65 -67.90 -4.62
CA ALA A 858 -33.26 -66.67 -4.11
C ALA A 858 -32.61 -66.12 -2.83
N GLU A 859 -31.56 -66.74 -2.27
CA GLU A 859 -31.03 -66.35 -0.95
C GLU A 859 -29.57 -65.88 -0.91
N GLU A 860 -28.85 -65.87 -2.04
CA GLU A 860 -27.45 -65.39 -2.08
C GLU A 860 -27.28 -63.94 -2.60
N LEU A 861 -28.35 -63.31 -3.08
CA LEU A 861 -28.33 -61.93 -3.62
C LEU A 861 -28.74 -60.86 -2.60
N ALA A 862 -28.65 -61.15 -1.29
CA ALA A 862 -28.99 -60.21 -0.22
C ALA A 862 -27.78 -59.46 0.37
N VAL A 863 -26.55 -60.00 0.26
CA VAL A 863 -25.38 -59.45 1.01
C VAL A 863 -24.45 -58.58 0.15
N GLN A 864 -24.64 -58.52 -1.17
CA GLN A 864 -23.84 -57.67 -2.06
C GLN A 864 -24.48 -56.30 -2.37
N ARG A 865 -25.62 -55.97 -1.76
CA ARG A 865 -26.40 -54.76 -2.06
C ARG A 865 -26.05 -53.55 -1.18
N ASP A 866 -25.47 -53.75 0.00
CA ASP A 866 -25.27 -52.65 0.96
C ASP A 866 -23.99 -51.83 0.72
N TYR A 867 -22.92 -52.46 0.20
CA TYR A 867 -21.63 -51.77 -0.03
C TYR A 867 -21.63 -50.84 -1.27
N LEU A 868 -22.53 -51.06 -2.24
CA LEU A 868 -22.68 -50.22 -3.43
C LEU A 868 -23.72 -49.09 -3.26
N SER A 869 -24.49 -49.10 -2.16
CA SER A 869 -25.46 -48.05 -1.85
C SER A 869 -24.78 -46.83 -1.23
N GLU A 870 -23.88 -47.05 -0.27
CA GLU A 870 -23.23 -45.97 0.52
C GLU A 870 -22.32 -45.06 -0.32
N LYS A 871 -21.62 -45.62 -1.32
CA LYS A 871 -20.78 -44.85 -2.24
C LYS A 871 -21.55 -44.05 -3.29
N ASN A 872 -22.72 -44.54 -3.70
CA ASN A 872 -23.59 -43.81 -4.63
C ASN A 872 -24.35 -42.66 -3.93
N GLU A 873 -24.58 -42.76 -2.61
CA GLU A 873 -25.33 -41.75 -1.84
C GLU A 873 -24.53 -40.44 -1.66
N LEU A 874 -23.21 -40.50 -1.39
CA LEU A 874 -22.34 -39.32 -1.27
C LEU A 874 -22.14 -38.57 -2.59
N ILE A 875 -21.97 -39.28 -3.72
CA ILE A 875 -21.88 -38.66 -5.04
C ILE A 875 -23.23 -38.03 -5.42
N THR A 876 -24.34 -38.73 -5.17
CA THR A 876 -25.69 -38.18 -5.40
C THR A 876 -25.97 -36.93 -4.56
N GLN A 877 -25.49 -36.85 -3.31
CA GLN A 877 -25.65 -35.65 -2.47
C GLN A 877 -24.93 -34.42 -3.03
N SER A 878 -23.70 -34.57 -3.54
CA SER A 878 -22.94 -33.45 -4.12
C SER A 878 -23.56 -32.92 -5.43
N ILE A 879 -24.12 -33.81 -6.26
CA ILE A 879 -24.77 -33.41 -7.51
C ILE A 879 -26.17 -32.82 -7.22
N ARG A 880 -26.90 -33.32 -6.21
CA ARG A 880 -28.17 -32.69 -5.74
C ARG A 880 -27.95 -31.28 -5.20
N TYR A 881 -26.80 -31.00 -4.59
CA TYR A 881 -26.46 -29.65 -4.18
C TYR A 881 -26.23 -28.72 -5.39
N ALA A 882 -25.52 -29.18 -6.42
CA ALA A 882 -25.38 -28.43 -7.67
C ALA A 882 -26.74 -28.18 -8.36
N GLU A 883 -27.66 -29.16 -8.31
CA GLU A 883 -29.03 -29.01 -8.80
C GLU A 883 -29.80 -27.94 -8.03
N THR A 884 -29.68 -27.94 -6.70
CA THR A 884 -30.33 -26.93 -5.85
C THR A 884 -29.86 -25.51 -6.20
N ILE A 885 -28.56 -25.34 -6.45
CA ILE A 885 -27.99 -24.05 -6.87
C ILE A 885 -28.50 -23.68 -8.27
N GLN A 886 -28.41 -24.59 -9.24
CA GLN A 886 -28.86 -24.32 -10.61
C GLN A 886 -30.34 -23.91 -10.65
N GLN A 887 -31.22 -24.62 -9.94
CA GLN A 887 -32.65 -24.30 -9.86
C GLN A 887 -32.90 -22.91 -9.26
N ALA A 888 -32.02 -22.39 -8.39
CA ALA A 888 -32.16 -21.05 -7.83
C ALA A 888 -31.86 -19.92 -8.85
N PHE A 889 -31.10 -20.21 -9.92
CA PHE A 889 -30.81 -19.24 -10.98
C PHE A 889 -31.86 -19.26 -12.11
N LEU A 890 -32.54 -20.39 -12.32
CA LEU A 890 -33.56 -20.53 -13.35
C LEU A 890 -34.91 -19.93 -12.89
N PRO A 891 -35.70 -19.31 -13.78
CA PRO A 891 -37.06 -18.91 -13.46
C PRO A 891 -37.92 -20.12 -13.02
N SER A 892 -38.68 -19.97 -11.93
CA SER A 892 -39.64 -21.00 -11.51
C SER A 892 -40.83 -21.11 -12.49
N LYS A 893 -41.56 -22.24 -12.45
CA LYS A 893 -42.81 -22.39 -13.23
C LYS A 893 -43.85 -21.32 -12.88
N ASP A 894 -43.90 -20.88 -11.62
CA ASP A 894 -44.77 -19.78 -11.19
C ASP A 894 -44.35 -18.45 -11.82
N ASN A 895 -43.04 -18.13 -11.81
CA ASN A 895 -42.52 -16.94 -12.48
C ASN A 895 -42.87 -16.95 -13.97
N LEU A 896 -42.72 -18.08 -14.66
CA LEU A 896 -43.07 -18.19 -16.09
C LEU A 896 -44.58 -18.06 -16.34
N ALA A 897 -45.44 -18.54 -15.43
CA ALA A 897 -46.89 -18.40 -15.52
C ALA A 897 -47.37 -16.95 -15.35
N GLU A 898 -46.62 -16.12 -14.62
CA GLU A 898 -46.87 -14.66 -14.55
C GLU A 898 -46.43 -13.92 -15.83
N LEU A 899 -45.47 -14.48 -16.56
CA LEU A 899 -44.88 -13.89 -17.76
C LEU A 899 -45.67 -14.25 -19.03
N PHE A 900 -46.12 -15.50 -19.13
CA PHE A 900 -46.76 -16.05 -20.32
C PHE A 900 -48.09 -16.73 -19.97
N ALA A 901 -49.18 -16.32 -20.63
CA ALA A 901 -50.51 -16.83 -20.34
C ALA A 901 -50.77 -18.24 -20.90
N ASN A 902 -50.18 -18.58 -22.06
CA ASN A 902 -50.36 -19.87 -22.71
C ASN A 902 -49.01 -20.41 -23.21
N TYR A 903 -48.30 -21.12 -22.35
CA TYR A 903 -46.95 -21.62 -22.62
C TYR A 903 -46.76 -23.05 -22.14
N PHE A 904 -45.74 -23.73 -22.65
CA PHE A 904 -45.17 -24.91 -22.01
C PHE A 904 -43.64 -24.81 -22.02
N LEU A 905 -43.01 -25.45 -21.04
CA LEU A 905 -41.57 -25.59 -20.95
C LEU A 905 -41.24 -27.04 -20.67
N PHE A 906 -40.50 -27.66 -21.58
CA PHE A 906 -39.91 -28.97 -21.36
C PHE A 906 -38.41 -28.79 -21.13
N PHE A 907 -37.97 -28.96 -19.89
CA PHE A 907 -36.59 -28.80 -19.47
C PHE A 907 -36.13 -30.09 -18.79
N LYS A 908 -35.22 -30.83 -19.44
CA LYS A 908 -34.76 -32.15 -19.00
C LYS A 908 -33.28 -32.31 -19.23
N GLY A 909 -32.50 -32.20 -18.15
CA GLY A 909 -31.08 -32.51 -18.18
C GLY A 909 -30.82 -33.98 -18.50
N LYS A 910 -29.70 -34.27 -19.16
CA LYS A 910 -29.16 -35.61 -19.39
C LYS A 910 -28.72 -36.25 -18.07
N ASP A 911 -28.07 -35.45 -17.24
CA ASP A 911 -27.71 -35.77 -15.86
C ASP A 911 -28.64 -35.00 -14.89
N LEU A 912 -28.37 -35.08 -13.58
CA LEU A 912 -29.18 -34.40 -12.56
C LEU A 912 -29.17 -32.85 -12.69
N VAL A 913 -28.17 -32.30 -13.38
CA VAL A 913 -28.06 -30.87 -13.72
C VAL A 913 -27.80 -30.72 -15.22
N SER A 914 -28.33 -29.65 -15.80
CA SER A 914 -28.32 -29.42 -17.25
C SER A 914 -27.23 -28.42 -17.66
N GLY A 915 -26.61 -28.59 -18.83
CA GLY A 915 -25.85 -27.53 -19.48
C GLY A 915 -26.77 -26.46 -20.05
N ASP A 916 -27.85 -26.88 -20.70
CA ASP A 916 -28.85 -25.98 -21.26
C ASP A 916 -29.56 -25.18 -20.18
N PHE A 917 -30.03 -23.99 -20.55
CA PHE A 917 -30.86 -23.19 -19.66
C PHE A 917 -31.87 -22.33 -20.41
N TYR A 918 -32.81 -21.81 -19.61
CA TYR A 918 -33.76 -20.80 -20.04
C TYR A 918 -33.73 -19.61 -19.09
N TRP A 919 -34.01 -18.43 -19.62
CA TRP A 919 -34.05 -17.20 -18.84
C TRP A 919 -35.19 -16.31 -19.31
N ALA A 920 -35.88 -15.66 -18.38
CA ALA A 920 -36.99 -14.79 -18.69
C ALA A 920 -37.02 -13.56 -17.78
N TYR A 921 -37.51 -12.44 -18.30
CA TYR A 921 -37.60 -11.18 -17.58
C TYR A 921 -38.67 -10.28 -18.20
N LYS A 922 -39.44 -9.56 -17.40
CA LYS A 922 -40.51 -8.66 -17.86
C LYS A 922 -40.31 -7.25 -17.32
N THR A 923 -40.48 -6.29 -18.21
CA THR A 923 -40.59 -4.87 -17.90
C THR A 923 -42.06 -4.43 -17.99
N THR A 924 -42.32 -3.14 -17.84
CA THR A 924 -43.65 -2.56 -18.09
C THR A 924 -44.14 -2.78 -19.53
N ASP A 925 -43.22 -2.82 -20.49
CA ASP A 925 -43.54 -2.70 -21.92
C ASP A 925 -43.27 -3.98 -22.73
N PHE A 926 -42.35 -4.84 -22.27
CA PHE A 926 -41.97 -6.06 -22.99
C PHE A 926 -41.56 -7.21 -22.07
N THR A 927 -41.59 -8.42 -22.62
CA THR A 927 -41.12 -9.65 -21.97
C THR A 927 -40.01 -10.29 -22.78
N PHE A 928 -38.96 -10.74 -22.11
CA PHE A 928 -37.88 -11.52 -22.69
C PHE A 928 -38.03 -13.01 -22.39
N ILE A 929 -37.67 -13.83 -23.37
CA ILE A 929 -37.40 -15.24 -23.20
C ILE A 929 -36.11 -15.62 -23.94
N VAL A 930 -35.30 -16.42 -23.27
CA VAL A 930 -34.04 -16.97 -23.79
C VAL A 930 -34.05 -18.46 -23.61
N VAL A 931 -33.62 -19.19 -24.64
CA VAL A 931 -33.22 -20.59 -24.56
C VAL A 931 -31.78 -20.68 -25.06
N ALA A 932 -30.93 -21.30 -24.26
CA ALA A 932 -29.51 -21.43 -24.55
C ALA A 932 -29.07 -22.88 -24.42
N ASP A 933 -28.34 -23.33 -25.44
CA ASP A 933 -27.72 -24.63 -25.56
C ASP A 933 -26.23 -24.47 -25.24
N CYS A 934 -25.75 -25.10 -24.17
CA CYS A 934 -24.40 -24.86 -23.64
C CYS A 934 -23.48 -26.04 -23.88
N THR A 935 -22.18 -25.76 -24.03
CA THR A 935 -21.18 -26.82 -24.19
C THR A 935 -21.02 -27.62 -22.89
N GLY A 936 -21.23 -28.94 -22.98
CA GLY A 936 -21.05 -29.89 -21.87
C GLY A 936 -22.34 -30.19 -21.10
N HIS A 937 -22.38 -31.32 -20.40
CA HIS A 937 -23.51 -31.78 -19.59
C HIS A 937 -23.09 -32.04 -18.14
N GLY A 938 -24.06 -32.23 -17.24
CA GLY A 938 -23.77 -32.45 -15.82
C GLY A 938 -23.10 -31.22 -15.18
N VAL A 939 -22.33 -31.44 -14.11
CA VAL A 939 -21.78 -30.33 -13.29
C VAL A 939 -20.98 -29.30 -14.11
N PRO A 940 -20.11 -29.67 -15.07
CA PRO A 940 -19.42 -28.70 -15.93
C PRO A 940 -20.38 -27.86 -16.79
N GLY A 941 -21.42 -28.47 -17.37
CA GLY A 941 -22.45 -27.75 -18.12
C GLY A 941 -23.26 -26.80 -17.23
N ALA A 942 -23.58 -27.22 -16.00
CA ALA A 942 -24.30 -26.40 -15.05
C ALA A 942 -23.55 -25.10 -14.71
N PHE A 943 -22.21 -25.11 -14.65
CA PHE A 943 -21.43 -23.87 -14.49
C PHE A 943 -21.63 -22.90 -15.67
N MET A 944 -21.66 -23.40 -16.91
CA MET A 944 -21.95 -22.57 -18.08
C MET A 944 -23.35 -21.96 -18.02
N SER A 945 -24.34 -22.73 -17.59
CA SER A 945 -25.72 -22.24 -17.42
C SER A 945 -25.83 -21.10 -16.39
N MET A 946 -25.10 -21.21 -15.28
CA MET A 946 -25.07 -20.19 -14.22
C MET A 946 -24.36 -18.92 -14.66
N ILE A 947 -23.24 -19.06 -15.38
CA ILE A 947 -22.52 -17.93 -15.98
C ILE A 947 -23.43 -17.20 -16.98
N GLY A 948 -24.06 -17.94 -17.89
CA GLY A 948 -24.98 -17.37 -18.88
C GLY A 948 -26.14 -16.60 -18.21
N THR A 949 -26.76 -17.21 -17.21
CA THR A 949 -27.87 -16.58 -16.46
C THR A 949 -27.45 -15.34 -15.68
N SER A 950 -26.29 -15.39 -15.00
CA SER A 950 -25.73 -14.25 -14.27
C SER A 950 -25.41 -13.08 -15.20
N LEU A 951 -24.78 -13.36 -16.34
CA LEU A 951 -24.45 -12.34 -17.34
C LEU A 951 -25.70 -11.73 -17.98
N LEU A 952 -26.74 -12.52 -18.26
CA LEU A 952 -28.02 -11.98 -18.75
C LEU A 952 -28.69 -11.08 -17.72
N ASN A 953 -28.67 -11.44 -16.43
CA ASN A 953 -29.15 -10.54 -15.37
C ASN A 953 -28.36 -9.23 -15.36
N LYS A 954 -27.03 -9.28 -15.42
CA LYS A 954 -26.19 -8.08 -15.47
C LYS A 954 -26.44 -7.22 -16.71
N ILE A 955 -26.56 -7.82 -17.89
CA ILE A 955 -26.73 -7.10 -19.16
C ILE A 955 -28.12 -6.45 -19.24
N VAL A 956 -29.17 -7.20 -18.89
CA VAL A 956 -30.55 -6.75 -19.09
C VAL A 956 -31.09 -6.01 -17.86
N LYS A 957 -30.87 -6.52 -16.65
CA LYS A 957 -31.44 -5.93 -15.42
C LYS A 957 -30.59 -4.80 -14.84
N GLU A 958 -29.26 -4.93 -14.87
CA GLU A 958 -28.36 -3.90 -14.28
C GLU A 958 -27.92 -2.85 -15.30
N LYS A 959 -27.45 -3.25 -16.48
CA LYS A 959 -27.02 -2.32 -17.54
C LYS A 959 -28.17 -1.73 -18.37
N GLY A 960 -29.37 -2.30 -18.27
CA GLY A 960 -30.55 -1.82 -19.00
C GLY A 960 -30.48 -1.95 -20.52
N ILE A 961 -29.75 -2.95 -21.04
CA ILE A 961 -29.67 -3.21 -22.48
C ILE A 961 -30.86 -4.08 -22.90
N TYR A 962 -31.73 -3.55 -23.76
CA TYR A 962 -32.99 -4.18 -24.17
C TYR A 962 -33.09 -4.54 -25.66
N ASP A 963 -32.02 -4.35 -26.42
CA ASP A 963 -31.97 -4.76 -27.82
C ASP A 963 -31.40 -6.20 -27.92
N PRO A 964 -32.14 -7.19 -28.48
CA PRO A 964 -31.70 -8.58 -28.49
C PRO A 964 -30.33 -8.81 -29.16
N ALA A 965 -30.05 -8.17 -30.29
CA ALA A 965 -28.74 -8.27 -30.95
C ALA A 965 -27.63 -7.67 -30.09
N GLN A 966 -27.86 -6.51 -29.46
CA GLN A 966 -26.89 -5.89 -28.56
C GLN A 966 -26.65 -6.73 -27.29
N ILE A 967 -27.68 -7.39 -26.76
CA ILE A 967 -27.56 -8.32 -25.64
C ILE A 967 -26.61 -9.46 -26.01
N LEU A 968 -26.73 -10.03 -27.22
CA LEU A 968 -25.84 -11.10 -27.68
C LEU A 968 -24.39 -10.62 -27.90
N GLU A 969 -24.17 -9.39 -28.38
CA GLU A 969 -22.80 -8.82 -28.48
C GLU A 969 -22.15 -8.70 -27.10
N GLU A 970 -22.89 -8.17 -26.14
CA GLU A 970 -22.40 -7.96 -24.79
C GLU A 970 -22.17 -9.30 -24.07
N LEU A 971 -23.05 -10.29 -24.31
CA LEU A 971 -22.92 -11.63 -23.78
C LEU A 971 -21.70 -12.35 -24.38
N LYS A 972 -21.47 -12.23 -25.69
CA LYS A 972 -20.27 -12.74 -26.37
C LYS A 972 -18.98 -12.18 -25.76
N LEU A 973 -18.92 -10.87 -25.53
CA LEU A 973 -17.74 -10.22 -24.93
C LEU A 973 -17.52 -10.66 -23.48
N GLN A 974 -18.58 -10.64 -22.66
CA GLN A 974 -18.45 -10.98 -21.24
C GLN A 974 -18.17 -12.48 -21.01
N VAL A 975 -18.71 -13.39 -21.82
CA VAL A 975 -18.37 -14.83 -21.75
C VAL A 975 -16.90 -15.05 -22.14
N THR A 976 -16.42 -14.41 -23.20
CA THR A 976 -15.01 -14.49 -23.64
C THR A 976 -14.05 -14.05 -22.53
N GLN A 977 -14.37 -12.95 -21.84
CA GLN A 977 -13.60 -12.43 -20.71
C GLN A 977 -13.69 -13.34 -19.48
N SER A 978 -14.89 -13.79 -19.12
CA SER A 978 -15.14 -14.62 -17.94
C SER A 978 -14.40 -15.95 -18.03
N LEU A 979 -14.30 -16.52 -19.23
CA LEU A 979 -13.61 -17.77 -19.51
C LEU A 979 -12.15 -17.58 -19.98
N ARG A 980 -11.64 -16.34 -20.03
CA ARG A 980 -10.28 -15.98 -20.47
C ARG A 980 -9.88 -16.57 -21.83
N GLN A 981 -10.83 -16.61 -22.77
CA GLN A 981 -10.67 -17.30 -24.06
C GLN A 981 -9.77 -16.56 -25.07
N GLU A 982 -9.26 -15.36 -24.72
CA GLU A 982 -8.30 -14.61 -25.53
C GLU A 982 -6.88 -15.22 -25.52
N LYS A 983 -6.53 -15.97 -24.46
CA LYS A 983 -5.18 -16.57 -24.28
C LYS A 983 -5.21 -18.04 -23.83
N GLY A 984 -6.40 -18.63 -23.66
CA GLY A 984 -6.59 -19.98 -23.10
C GLY A 984 -6.99 -21.06 -24.12
N GLU A 985 -6.95 -22.32 -23.68
CA GLU A 985 -7.40 -23.50 -24.46
C GLU A 985 -8.90 -23.81 -24.31
N ASN A 986 -9.60 -23.11 -23.42
CA ASN A 986 -11.03 -23.33 -23.20
C ASN A 986 -11.83 -22.91 -24.45
N SER A 987 -12.63 -23.84 -24.97
CA SER A 987 -13.48 -23.63 -26.15
C SER A 987 -14.98 -23.63 -25.84
N ASP A 988 -15.37 -23.61 -24.57
CA ASP A 988 -16.75 -23.71 -24.13
C ASP A 988 -17.54 -22.47 -24.54
N GLY A 989 -18.81 -22.68 -24.85
CA GLY A 989 -19.67 -21.60 -25.32
C GLY A 989 -21.13 -21.99 -25.25
N MET A 990 -21.95 -21.17 -25.87
CA MET A 990 -23.39 -21.38 -25.93
C MET A 990 -23.98 -20.89 -27.26
N ASP A 991 -24.97 -21.64 -27.75
CA ASP A 991 -25.83 -21.23 -28.84
C ASP A 991 -27.14 -20.71 -28.24
N VAL A 992 -27.49 -19.44 -28.52
CA VAL A 992 -28.51 -18.70 -27.76
C VAL A 992 -29.60 -18.20 -28.69
N SER A 993 -30.86 -18.41 -28.32
CA SER A 993 -32.03 -17.76 -28.92
C SER A 993 -32.65 -16.79 -27.93
N ILE A 994 -32.79 -15.52 -28.30
CA ILE A 994 -33.41 -14.48 -27.48
C ILE A 994 -34.56 -13.79 -28.22
N CYS A 995 -35.71 -13.68 -27.55
CA CYS A 995 -36.88 -12.95 -28.04
C CYS A 995 -37.25 -11.83 -27.08
N ARG A 996 -37.49 -10.63 -27.61
CA ARG A 996 -38.24 -9.56 -26.95
C ARG A 996 -39.66 -9.53 -27.50
N ILE A 997 -40.64 -9.61 -26.62
CA ILE A 997 -42.05 -9.80 -26.94
C ILE A 997 -42.84 -8.60 -26.43
N GLU A 998 -43.56 -7.92 -27.33
CA GLU A 998 -44.34 -6.71 -27.07
C GLU A 998 -45.80 -6.91 -27.47
N SER A 999 -46.74 -6.54 -26.59
CA SER A 999 -48.17 -6.59 -26.91
C SER A 999 -48.62 -5.30 -27.61
N MET A 1000 -49.29 -5.41 -28.74
CA MET A 1000 -49.71 -4.26 -29.56
C MET A 1000 -51.11 -3.72 -29.19
N GLY A 1001 -51.75 -4.28 -28.15
CA GLY A 1001 -53.05 -3.82 -27.63
C GLY A 1001 -54.28 -4.28 -28.43
N ASP A 1002 -54.10 -4.79 -29.66
CA ASP A 1002 -55.14 -5.34 -30.55
C ASP A 1002 -55.22 -6.88 -30.51
N GLY A 1003 -54.47 -7.51 -29.61
CA GLY A 1003 -54.31 -8.97 -29.53
C GLY A 1003 -53.14 -9.52 -30.35
N ASN A 1004 -52.49 -8.69 -31.18
CA ASN A 1004 -51.27 -9.09 -31.87
C ASN A 1004 -50.04 -8.86 -30.99
N ILE A 1005 -49.02 -9.68 -31.21
CA ILE A 1005 -47.74 -9.60 -30.51
C ILE A 1005 -46.63 -9.31 -31.53
N GLN A 1006 -45.79 -8.32 -31.23
CA GLN A 1006 -44.55 -8.09 -31.95
C GLN A 1006 -43.41 -8.87 -31.28
N VAL A 1007 -42.69 -9.66 -32.07
CA VAL A 1007 -41.50 -10.39 -31.62
C VAL A 1007 -40.27 -9.80 -32.29
N ASN A 1008 -39.27 -9.44 -31.50
CA ASN A 1008 -37.93 -9.08 -31.96
C ASN A 1008 -36.95 -10.19 -31.55
N PHE A 1009 -36.46 -10.94 -32.53
CA PHE A 1009 -35.60 -12.10 -32.33
C PHE A 1009 -34.15 -11.81 -32.72
N ALA A 1010 -33.19 -12.27 -31.91
CA ALA A 1010 -31.80 -12.44 -32.30
C ALA A 1010 -31.32 -13.82 -31.87
N GLY A 1011 -30.42 -14.43 -32.63
CA GLY A 1011 -29.89 -15.75 -32.32
C GLY A 1011 -28.41 -15.89 -32.62
N ALA A 1012 -27.68 -16.53 -31.72
CA ALA A 1012 -26.32 -17.01 -31.93
C ALA A 1012 -26.38 -18.49 -32.30
N LYS A 1013 -26.30 -18.81 -33.59
CA LYS A 1013 -26.45 -20.15 -34.20
C LYS A 1013 -27.74 -20.92 -33.92
N SER A 1014 -28.55 -20.48 -32.96
CA SER A 1014 -29.85 -21.05 -32.66
C SER A 1014 -30.93 -20.57 -33.65
N THR A 1015 -31.96 -21.37 -33.86
CA THR A 1015 -33.05 -21.10 -34.82
C THR A 1015 -34.37 -21.01 -34.08
N LEU A 1016 -35.12 -19.94 -34.33
CA LEU A 1016 -36.50 -19.80 -33.87
C LEU A 1016 -37.46 -20.42 -34.88
N LEU A 1017 -38.48 -21.11 -34.37
CA LEU A 1017 -39.58 -21.65 -35.16
C LEU A 1017 -40.88 -20.97 -34.73
N TYR A 1018 -41.74 -20.64 -35.68
CA TYR A 1018 -43.11 -20.19 -35.37
C TYR A 1018 -44.12 -20.75 -36.36
N PHE A 1019 -45.31 -21.09 -35.87
CA PHE A 1019 -46.44 -21.56 -36.66
C PHE A 1019 -47.41 -20.41 -36.85
N ALA A 1020 -47.61 -20.01 -38.11
CA ALA A 1020 -48.55 -18.95 -38.48
C ALA A 1020 -49.10 -19.23 -39.89
N ASN A 1021 -50.37 -18.88 -40.11
CA ASN A 1021 -51.07 -19.15 -41.38
C ASN A 1021 -51.02 -20.63 -41.82
N ASP A 1022 -51.18 -21.55 -40.88
CA ASP A 1022 -51.11 -23.01 -41.09
C ASP A 1022 -49.76 -23.55 -41.60
N GLU A 1023 -48.69 -22.75 -41.58
CA GLU A 1023 -47.34 -23.11 -42.02
C GLU A 1023 -46.28 -22.91 -40.91
N MET A 1024 -45.24 -23.74 -40.90
CA MET A 1024 -44.07 -23.56 -40.04
C MET A 1024 -43.05 -22.64 -40.70
N HIS A 1025 -42.71 -21.56 -40.01
CA HIS A 1025 -41.70 -20.59 -40.42
C HIS A 1025 -40.43 -20.76 -39.59
N ARG A 1026 -39.26 -20.56 -40.22
CA ARG A 1026 -37.96 -20.73 -39.58
C ARG A 1026 -37.14 -19.44 -39.68
N LEU A 1027 -36.74 -18.90 -38.53
CA LEU A 1027 -35.84 -17.76 -38.43
C LEU A 1027 -34.50 -18.21 -37.88
N LYS A 1028 -33.53 -18.42 -38.78
CA LYS A 1028 -32.16 -18.79 -38.40
C LYS A 1028 -31.49 -17.63 -37.69
N GLY A 1029 -30.80 -17.87 -36.58
CA GLY A 1029 -29.88 -16.90 -35.99
C GLY A 1029 -28.67 -16.62 -36.87
N ASP A 1030 -27.86 -15.65 -36.47
CA ASP A 1030 -26.59 -15.36 -37.11
C ASP A 1030 -25.56 -16.44 -36.76
N ASN A 1031 -24.72 -16.81 -37.72
CA ASN A 1031 -23.69 -17.84 -37.53
C ASN A 1031 -22.47 -17.26 -36.78
N ILE A 1032 -22.72 -16.73 -35.58
CA ILE A 1032 -21.76 -16.13 -34.66
C ILE A 1032 -21.85 -16.92 -33.35
N ARG A 1033 -20.69 -17.26 -32.77
CA ARG A 1033 -20.59 -18.04 -31.53
C ARG A 1033 -20.54 -17.10 -30.32
N ILE A 1034 -21.17 -17.51 -29.22
CA ILE A 1034 -20.91 -16.95 -27.89
C ILE A 1034 -19.93 -17.90 -27.21
N GLY A 1035 -18.71 -17.42 -26.96
CA GLY A 1035 -17.59 -18.23 -26.48
C GLY A 1035 -16.85 -19.03 -27.56
N GLY A 1036 -15.74 -19.65 -27.17
CA GLY A 1036 -14.84 -20.44 -28.02
C GLY A 1036 -13.48 -19.75 -28.31
N ILE A 1037 -12.51 -20.54 -28.79
CA ILE A 1037 -11.14 -20.05 -29.07
C ILE A 1037 -11.15 -19.04 -30.23
N TRP A 1038 -10.83 -17.78 -29.93
CA TRP A 1038 -10.79 -16.69 -30.90
C TRP A 1038 -9.54 -16.79 -31.78
N ARG A 1039 -9.73 -17.17 -33.06
CA ARG A 1039 -8.63 -17.25 -34.04
C ARG A 1039 -8.62 -16.12 -35.08
N ASN A 1040 -9.66 -15.28 -35.16
CA ASN A 1040 -9.71 -14.07 -35.99
C ASN A 1040 -10.82 -13.12 -35.50
N LYS A 1041 -10.56 -11.80 -35.51
CA LYS A 1041 -11.57 -10.74 -35.35
C LYS A 1041 -12.47 -10.69 -36.59
N ASP A 1042 -13.50 -11.54 -36.64
CA ASP A 1042 -14.57 -11.39 -37.62
C ASP A 1042 -15.48 -10.22 -37.16
N ASP A 1043 -15.57 -9.13 -37.94
CA ASP A 1043 -16.45 -7.96 -37.76
C ASP A 1043 -17.96 -8.27 -37.92
N LYS A 1044 -18.36 -9.53 -37.71
CA LYS A 1044 -19.77 -9.95 -37.82
C LYS A 1044 -20.53 -9.53 -36.57
N SER A 1045 -21.60 -8.77 -36.77
CA SER A 1045 -22.53 -8.36 -35.72
C SER A 1045 -23.82 -9.18 -35.75
N PHE A 1046 -24.45 -9.36 -34.58
CA PHE A 1046 -25.79 -9.93 -34.49
C PHE A 1046 -26.85 -9.01 -35.12
N SER A 1047 -27.91 -9.60 -35.66
CA SER A 1047 -29.00 -8.94 -36.36
C SER A 1047 -30.35 -9.24 -35.71
N ASN A 1048 -31.18 -8.20 -35.64
CA ASN A 1048 -32.56 -8.30 -35.13
C ASN A 1048 -33.53 -8.67 -36.26
N LYS A 1049 -34.42 -9.62 -35.99
CA LYS A 1049 -35.47 -10.08 -36.91
C LYS A 1049 -36.83 -9.84 -36.26
N LYS A 1050 -37.55 -8.84 -36.77
CA LYS A 1050 -38.87 -8.44 -36.28
C LYS A 1050 -39.98 -9.08 -37.09
N PHE A 1051 -40.97 -9.66 -36.43
CA PHE A 1051 -42.17 -10.22 -37.04
C PHE A 1051 -43.36 -10.09 -36.08
N PHE A 1052 -44.57 -10.33 -36.59
CA PHE A 1052 -45.80 -10.25 -35.81
C PHE A 1052 -46.46 -11.62 -35.74
N LEU A 1053 -47.08 -11.91 -34.60
CA LEU A 1053 -47.88 -13.09 -34.36
C LEU A 1053 -49.32 -12.68 -34.04
N GLN A 1054 -50.27 -13.36 -34.66
CA GLN A 1054 -51.70 -13.19 -34.46
C GLN A 1054 -52.24 -14.16 -33.40
N PRO A 1055 -53.43 -13.92 -32.82
CA PRO A 1055 -54.05 -14.85 -31.89
C PRO A 1055 -54.14 -16.28 -32.47
N ASN A 1056 -53.70 -17.28 -31.69
CA ASN A 1056 -53.47 -18.68 -32.04
C ASN A 1056 -52.18 -19.04 -32.78
N ASP A 1057 -51.37 -18.07 -33.22
CA ASP A 1057 -50.03 -18.38 -33.70
C ASP A 1057 -49.15 -18.87 -32.55
N THR A 1058 -48.16 -19.70 -32.86
CA THR A 1058 -47.32 -20.33 -31.83
C THR A 1058 -45.84 -20.10 -32.11
N LEU A 1059 -45.07 -19.77 -31.09
CA LEU A 1059 -43.62 -19.56 -31.15
C LEU A 1059 -42.92 -20.66 -30.35
N PHE A 1060 -41.80 -21.16 -30.89
CA PHE A 1060 -40.97 -22.19 -30.27
C PHE A 1060 -39.50 -21.80 -30.28
N LEU A 1061 -38.85 -22.00 -29.11
CA LEU A 1061 -37.41 -21.92 -28.92
C LEU A 1061 -36.92 -23.27 -28.39
N LEU A 1062 -35.81 -23.77 -28.92
CA LEU A 1062 -35.29 -25.09 -28.57
C LEU A 1062 -33.76 -25.16 -28.61
N SER A 1063 -33.19 -26.01 -27.76
CA SER A 1063 -31.83 -26.54 -27.90
C SER A 1063 -31.80 -27.71 -28.90
N ASP A 1064 -30.61 -28.14 -29.31
CA ASP A 1064 -30.46 -29.19 -30.31
C ASP A 1064 -30.69 -30.62 -29.76
N GLY A 1065 -30.68 -30.78 -28.42
CA GLY A 1065 -30.73 -32.09 -27.77
C GLY A 1065 -31.96 -32.92 -28.05
N LEU A 1066 -33.12 -32.30 -28.31
CA LEU A 1066 -34.32 -33.04 -28.75
C LEU A 1066 -34.10 -33.70 -30.11
N ALA A 1067 -33.49 -33.00 -31.06
CA ALA A 1067 -33.23 -33.53 -32.40
C ALA A 1067 -32.11 -34.58 -32.39
N ASP A 1068 -31.16 -34.45 -31.46
CA ASP A 1068 -29.98 -35.31 -31.34
C ASP A 1068 -30.21 -36.60 -30.53
N GLN A 1069 -31.36 -36.72 -29.86
CA GLN A 1069 -31.74 -37.90 -29.12
C GLN A 1069 -31.83 -39.15 -30.01
N ASN A 1070 -31.25 -40.27 -29.55
CA ASN A 1070 -31.26 -41.53 -30.29
C ASN A 1070 -32.31 -42.52 -29.75
N ASN A 1071 -32.80 -43.39 -30.63
CA ASN A 1071 -33.52 -44.62 -30.26
C ASN A 1071 -32.55 -45.81 -30.03
N SER A 1072 -33.08 -46.98 -29.66
CA SER A 1072 -32.32 -48.22 -29.43
C SER A 1072 -31.44 -48.65 -30.63
N ASP A 1073 -31.80 -48.25 -31.85
CA ASP A 1073 -31.05 -48.54 -33.09
C ASP A 1073 -30.03 -47.44 -33.45
N SER A 1074 -29.75 -46.49 -32.55
CA SER A 1074 -28.88 -45.32 -32.77
C SER A 1074 -29.34 -44.36 -33.87
N LYS A 1075 -30.64 -44.36 -34.23
CA LYS A 1075 -31.22 -43.36 -35.14
C LYS A 1075 -31.61 -42.11 -34.34
N LYS A 1076 -31.16 -40.94 -34.81
CA LYS A 1076 -31.54 -39.63 -34.27
C LYS A 1076 -33.04 -39.35 -34.44
N PHE A 1077 -33.64 -38.63 -33.49
CA PHE A 1077 -35.01 -38.13 -33.57
C PHE A 1077 -35.17 -37.26 -34.82
N GLY A 1078 -34.19 -36.38 -35.05
CA GLY A 1078 -34.00 -35.63 -36.29
C GLY A 1078 -34.91 -34.41 -36.41
N SER A 1079 -34.38 -33.36 -37.04
CA SER A 1079 -35.04 -32.05 -37.15
C SER A 1079 -36.40 -32.08 -37.84
N GLN A 1080 -36.60 -33.01 -38.80
CA GLN A 1080 -37.88 -33.15 -39.51
C GLN A 1080 -39.00 -33.63 -38.58
N LYS A 1081 -38.72 -34.64 -37.73
CA LYS A 1081 -39.71 -35.13 -36.77
C LYS A 1081 -39.98 -34.12 -35.66
N VAL A 1082 -38.98 -33.36 -35.23
CA VAL A 1082 -39.19 -32.25 -34.29
C VAL A 1082 -40.19 -31.26 -34.87
N GLU A 1083 -40.04 -30.86 -36.13
CA GLU A 1083 -40.98 -29.93 -36.77
C GLU A 1083 -42.39 -30.53 -36.93
N GLU A 1084 -42.51 -31.79 -37.35
CA GLU A 1084 -43.81 -32.49 -37.40
C GLU A 1084 -44.50 -32.51 -36.03
N LEU A 1085 -43.74 -32.73 -34.96
CA LEU A 1085 -44.21 -32.71 -33.59
C LEU A 1085 -44.63 -31.30 -33.14
N LEU A 1086 -43.84 -30.28 -33.42
CA LEU A 1086 -44.17 -28.88 -33.08
C LEU A 1086 -45.40 -28.38 -33.85
N ILE A 1087 -45.59 -28.78 -35.10
CA ILE A 1087 -46.82 -28.52 -35.87
C ILE A 1087 -48.03 -29.18 -35.18
N SER A 1088 -47.87 -30.39 -34.66
CA SER A 1088 -48.94 -31.06 -33.89
C SER A 1088 -49.28 -30.32 -32.60
N PHE A 1089 -48.29 -29.71 -31.93
CA PHE A 1089 -48.49 -28.91 -30.73
C PHE A 1089 -49.18 -27.57 -31.02
N ALA A 1090 -48.78 -26.88 -32.08
CA ALA A 1090 -49.42 -25.63 -32.50
C ALA A 1090 -50.90 -25.83 -32.84
N LYS A 1091 -51.25 -26.97 -33.44
CA LYS A 1091 -52.63 -27.39 -33.78
C LYS A 1091 -53.41 -27.94 -32.59
N ASN A 1092 -52.77 -28.18 -31.45
CA ASN A 1092 -53.44 -28.69 -30.27
C ASN A 1092 -54.30 -27.58 -29.62
N SER A 1093 -55.52 -27.96 -29.22
CA SER A 1093 -56.45 -27.06 -28.53
C SER A 1093 -56.05 -26.81 -27.07
N ASP A 1094 -55.35 -27.77 -26.45
CA ASP A 1094 -54.85 -27.64 -25.07
C ASP A 1094 -53.33 -27.62 -25.08
N PHE A 1095 -52.78 -26.40 -25.06
CA PHE A 1095 -51.35 -26.19 -25.15
C PHE A 1095 -50.60 -26.63 -23.88
N SER A 1096 -51.29 -26.70 -22.73
CA SER A 1096 -50.72 -27.14 -21.45
C SER A 1096 -50.34 -28.63 -21.45
N LEU A 1097 -50.97 -29.43 -22.32
CA LEU A 1097 -50.66 -30.86 -22.48
C LEU A 1097 -49.41 -31.12 -23.32
N CYS A 1098 -48.85 -30.11 -23.99
CA CYS A 1098 -47.71 -30.31 -24.91
C CYS A 1098 -46.44 -30.80 -24.20
N GLU A 1099 -46.19 -30.38 -22.96
CA GLU A 1099 -45.06 -30.90 -22.14
C GLU A 1099 -45.17 -32.43 -21.98
N LYS A 1100 -46.36 -32.92 -21.62
CA LYS A 1100 -46.63 -34.35 -21.41
C LYS A 1100 -46.68 -35.15 -22.71
N LEU A 1101 -47.17 -34.55 -23.80
CA LEU A 1101 -47.17 -35.16 -25.13
C LEU A 1101 -45.75 -35.32 -25.67
N LEU A 1102 -44.89 -34.31 -25.48
CA LEU A 1102 -43.48 -34.38 -25.80
C LEU A 1102 -42.78 -35.48 -25.00
N GLU A 1103 -43.06 -35.58 -23.70
CA GLU A 1103 -42.50 -36.64 -22.84
C GLU A 1103 -42.87 -38.04 -23.35
N ASN A 1104 -44.16 -38.28 -23.63
CA ASN A 1104 -44.64 -39.57 -24.12
C ASN A 1104 -44.04 -39.94 -25.48
N GLU A 1105 -43.93 -38.98 -26.40
CA GLU A 1105 -43.33 -39.21 -27.73
C GLU A 1105 -41.83 -39.51 -27.60
N LEU A 1106 -41.13 -38.79 -26.72
CA LEU A 1106 -39.71 -38.99 -26.44
C LEU A 1106 -39.45 -40.38 -25.84
N ASP A 1107 -40.25 -40.80 -24.85
CA ASP A 1107 -40.13 -42.11 -24.20
C ASP A 1107 -40.46 -43.25 -25.17
N SER A 1108 -41.51 -43.08 -25.98
CA SER A 1108 -41.87 -44.02 -27.05
C SER A 1108 -40.76 -44.18 -28.08
N PHE A 1109 -40.14 -43.07 -28.50
CA PHE A 1109 -39.04 -43.07 -29.46
C PHE A 1109 -37.76 -43.69 -28.88
N ARG A 1110 -37.39 -43.34 -27.65
CA ARG A 1110 -36.16 -43.81 -27.00
C ARG A 1110 -36.22 -45.28 -26.61
N GLN A 1111 -37.38 -45.78 -26.19
CA GLN A 1111 -37.55 -47.10 -25.58
C GLN A 1111 -36.59 -47.31 -24.39
N THR A 1112 -35.49 -48.04 -24.59
CA THR A 1112 -34.47 -48.33 -23.56
C THR A 1112 -33.18 -47.53 -23.74
N ALA A 1113 -33.09 -46.69 -24.79
CA ALA A 1113 -31.91 -45.89 -25.06
C ALA A 1113 -31.72 -44.76 -24.02
N PRO A 1114 -30.49 -44.56 -23.51
CA PRO A 1114 -30.19 -43.48 -22.56
C PRO A 1114 -30.35 -42.09 -23.21
N GLN A 1115 -30.52 -41.07 -22.37
CA GLN A 1115 -30.60 -39.69 -22.86
C GLN A 1115 -29.22 -39.30 -23.38
N ARG A 1116 -29.17 -38.70 -24.56
CA ARG A 1116 -27.90 -38.37 -25.21
C ARG A 1116 -27.39 -37.00 -24.78
N ASP A 1117 -28.29 -36.03 -24.69
CA ASP A 1117 -28.01 -34.62 -24.42
C ASP A 1117 -29.07 -33.95 -23.55
N ASP A 1118 -28.77 -32.75 -23.06
CA ASP A 1118 -29.72 -31.89 -22.36
C ASP A 1118 -30.83 -31.41 -23.32
N ILE A 1119 -32.06 -31.28 -22.84
CA ILE A 1119 -33.21 -30.92 -23.69
C ILE A 1119 -33.93 -29.72 -23.08
N THR A 1120 -34.00 -28.63 -23.84
CA THR A 1120 -34.80 -27.46 -23.52
C THR A 1120 -35.71 -27.10 -24.68
N VAL A 1121 -37.02 -27.09 -24.44
CA VAL A 1121 -38.04 -26.66 -25.42
C VAL A 1121 -39.01 -25.71 -24.73
N PHE A 1122 -39.07 -24.48 -25.22
CA PHE A 1122 -40.07 -23.50 -24.81
C PHE A 1122 -41.05 -23.27 -25.95
N GLY A 1123 -42.34 -23.35 -25.66
CA GLY A 1123 -43.41 -23.00 -26.58
C GLY A 1123 -44.33 -21.95 -25.97
N MET A 1124 -44.79 -20.99 -26.77
CA MET A 1124 -45.79 -20.00 -26.39
C MET A 1124 -46.82 -19.84 -27.50
N LYS A 1125 -48.11 -19.83 -27.15
CA LYS A 1125 -49.22 -19.58 -28.07
C LYS A 1125 -49.82 -18.21 -27.76
N VAL A 1126 -49.98 -17.38 -28.79
CA VAL A 1126 -50.47 -15.99 -28.69
C VAL A 1126 -51.96 -15.92 -28.44
#